data_AF-A0AAD4KV44-F1
#
_entry.id   AF-A0AAD4KV44-F1
#
_cell.length_a   1.000
_cell.length_b   1.000
_cell.length_c   1.000
_cell.angle_alpha   90.00
_cell.angle_beta   90.00
_cell.angle_gamma   90.00
#
_symmetry.space_group_name_H-M   'P 1'
#
loop_
_entity.id
_entity.type
_entity.pdbx_description
1 polymer ?
#
loop_
_entity_poly.entity_id
_entity_poly.type
_entity_poly.pdbx_seq_one_letter_code
_entity_poly.pdbx_strand_id
1 'polypeptide(L)'
;MAADTYDNLCHEIYGRLYSQLERRDEERYRFAPKGTVKGVLHPDILMRFFQSLLLPGQTAMDQFNLTENDLVVRVDERKLYDYLAILIFGACRIQAARTFTIALVAVHEWPVVSSRGEKFHYLPTDRKELLELFHDDVTVDKFCIAQPCFCPVVIRKRMEVSIKNLEAQRLPYLEEQLLSQGSFGTVYKVKIAKGHFYNPRDRTANLNHEELARKDYRISPEFRAQEEREIMEKILNSSSHKCRNILYNYGSLDISPTTYSLFMPLAICDLKAYMTEYHRTKPNTTMEKAKIIQSAKGLAGALNFLHNEMKTADMEELVCYHMDLKPSNILIFREESNNETNYVWKLSDFGMARVKIRHRDHNSMKEKDFNSVFIPRPKPHEPSSSLTISRHGEGTYLAPESVSSRPSMNRESDVWSLGCVISVVFAYLEEGGDGVTRYQDARVNHPHADGYDRFFLRNTNFTPLKVHPVISKWHSFLIERAEQRHPEEGAVVKFMLRYLESSVFEVKQTKRHGVKEVESMLLETYKKYNKLERDDPDPGRRPVPPSPKLWHRIRPRSARSADRQVDVWNLSPLEPFKGCQISPNGTYVAYWTDIKISLYTSHSVSLQNQNLVKPAAEYSLESEYMNCIWKEIALTQRYLVASTTGANFQCYIFDLEAGRSVDPSLNYWYKVSLFHPEISKLAISPDSKALACVLRDKEEGENKSSLFLAPMSELIRIGKKLQEPPIDETSSSELSSGDSRMSNSDPWSLGKLDWPATNITHFSFSTTEEIYMVVRPELTVRSIEHRISILYLNLPTRKLYPLDIRSLLDTNIAAALFTTFAPFRQQAATCAVVTREKQLYIRNIIENDPSAAIEKKIKNYRVLRLIMGWRDEKILALGTPSASHKMFLLEMTVPRSENDSVSVTELTQIPGLSYDDEFIEMLSDESGEKYVLIAALAGAKQSTIYKVHLPGV
;
A
#
# COMPACT_ATOMS: atom_id res chain seq x y z
N MET A 1 56.47 -18.35 16.98
CA MET A 1 55.72 -17.48 16.05
C MET A 1 56.12 -16.06 16.37
N ALA A 2 56.54 -15.26 15.38
CA ALA A 2 56.88 -13.86 15.63
C ALA A 2 55.64 -13.13 16.16
N ALA A 3 55.76 -12.33 17.22
CA ALA A 3 54.65 -11.53 17.71
C ALA A 3 54.24 -10.53 16.62
N ASP A 4 52.95 -10.50 16.29
CA ASP A 4 52.43 -9.52 15.32
C ASP A 4 52.65 -8.10 15.86
N THR A 5 53.25 -7.23 15.05
CA THR A 5 53.37 -5.82 15.41
C THR A 5 51.98 -5.19 15.53
N TYR A 6 51.79 -4.33 16.54
CA TYR A 6 50.52 -3.64 16.81
C TYR A 6 49.81 -3.12 15.55
N ASP A 7 50.53 -2.43 14.66
CA ASP A 7 49.95 -1.84 13.44
C ASP A 7 49.38 -2.90 12.47
N ASN A 8 50.07 -4.04 12.31
CA ASN A 8 49.60 -5.13 11.45
C ASN A 8 48.32 -5.78 12.02
N LEU A 9 48.29 -6.01 13.33
CA LEU A 9 47.11 -6.58 13.98
C LEU A 9 45.92 -5.60 13.96
N CYS A 10 46.17 -4.31 14.20
CA CYS A 10 45.14 -3.28 14.07
C CYS A 10 44.60 -3.19 12.63
N HIS A 11 45.44 -3.31 11.61
CA HIS A 11 45.01 -3.33 10.22
C HIS A 11 44.15 -4.57 9.90
N GLU A 12 44.54 -5.75 10.39
CA GLU A 12 43.75 -6.99 10.30
C GLU A 12 42.37 -6.82 10.94
N ILE A 13 42.32 -6.32 12.18
CA ILE A 13 41.08 -6.11 12.92
C ILE A 13 40.22 -5.03 12.23
N TYR A 14 40.83 -3.94 11.76
CA TYR A 14 40.15 -2.89 11.00
C TYR A 14 39.41 -3.48 9.79
N GLY A 15 40.09 -4.31 8.99
CA GLY A 15 39.48 -4.94 7.81
C GLY A 15 38.29 -5.83 8.18
N ARG A 16 38.39 -6.59 9.28
CA ARG A 16 37.31 -7.44 9.80
C ARG A 16 36.13 -6.62 10.36
N LEU A 17 36.40 -5.51 11.05
CA LEU A 17 35.35 -4.61 11.55
C LEU A 17 34.63 -3.94 10.37
N TYR A 18 35.39 -3.38 9.42
CA TYR A 18 34.86 -2.67 8.27
C TYR A 18 33.96 -3.56 7.40
N SER A 19 34.36 -4.82 7.17
CA SER A 19 33.58 -5.74 6.35
C SER A 19 32.23 -6.12 6.97
N GLN A 20 32.10 -5.99 8.30
CA GLN A 20 30.87 -6.29 9.04
C GLN A 20 30.05 -5.03 9.44
N LEU A 21 30.41 -3.85 8.92
CA LEU A 21 29.59 -2.66 9.09
C LEU A 21 28.37 -2.71 8.16
N GLU A 22 27.23 -2.29 8.68
CA GLU A 22 26.06 -1.98 7.86
C GLU A 22 26.27 -0.64 7.19
N ARG A 23 25.79 -0.48 5.95
CA ARG A 23 25.95 0.75 5.15
C ARG A 23 27.40 1.25 5.08
N ARG A 24 28.36 0.32 5.03
CA ARG A 24 29.81 0.58 5.17
C ARG A 24 30.36 1.69 4.28
N ASP A 25 29.82 1.82 3.07
CA ASP A 25 30.28 2.78 2.06
C ASP A 25 29.68 4.19 2.27
N GLU A 26 28.72 4.33 3.20
CA GLU A 26 28.07 5.59 3.52
C GLU A 26 28.56 6.10 4.88
N GLU A 27 29.64 6.90 4.89
CA GLU A 27 30.31 7.36 6.11
C GLU A 27 29.37 7.95 7.19
N ARG A 28 28.34 8.68 6.77
CA ARG A 28 27.35 9.28 7.68
C ARG A 28 26.41 8.25 8.31
N TYR A 29 26.19 7.11 7.66
CA TYR A 29 25.18 6.13 8.05
C TYR A 29 25.75 4.78 8.46
N ARG A 30 27.04 4.53 8.23
CA ARG A 30 27.67 3.27 8.62
C ARG A 30 27.65 3.07 10.13
N PHE A 31 27.37 1.84 10.55
CA PHE A 31 27.45 1.45 11.96
C PHE A 31 27.74 -0.04 12.11
N ALA A 32 28.28 -0.42 13.25
CA ALA A 32 28.49 -1.81 13.66
C ALA A 32 27.25 -2.30 14.40
N PRO A 33 26.50 -3.30 13.89
CA PRO A 33 25.38 -3.87 14.63
C PRO A 33 25.78 -4.39 16.01
N LYS A 34 24.82 -4.39 16.93
CA LYS A 34 25.05 -4.87 18.30
C LYS A 34 25.55 -6.32 18.29
N GLY A 35 26.70 -6.54 18.90
CA GLY A 35 27.35 -7.85 18.97
C GLY A 35 28.43 -8.09 17.91
N THR A 36 28.50 -7.27 16.86
CA THR A 36 29.53 -7.38 15.80
C THR A 36 30.93 -7.30 16.38
N VAL A 37 31.20 -6.30 17.22
CA VAL A 37 32.54 -6.09 17.77
C VAL A 37 32.99 -7.26 18.65
N LYS A 38 32.10 -7.81 19.49
CA LYS A 38 32.41 -8.98 20.33
C LYS A 38 32.70 -10.23 19.49
N GLY A 39 32.04 -10.38 18.34
CA GLY A 39 32.34 -11.47 17.39
C GLY A 39 33.72 -11.33 16.74
N VAL A 40 34.11 -10.11 16.37
CA VAL A 40 35.43 -9.84 15.77
C VAL A 40 36.55 -9.95 16.82
N LEU A 41 36.37 -9.31 17.98
CA LEU A 41 37.31 -9.30 19.11
C LEU A 41 37.09 -10.50 20.05
N HIS A 42 37.12 -11.70 19.49
CA HIS A 42 37.06 -12.94 20.29
C HIS A 42 38.36 -13.14 21.11
N PRO A 43 38.36 -14.01 22.14
CA PRO A 43 39.44 -14.11 23.11
C PRO A 43 40.85 -14.21 22.53
N ASP A 44 41.05 -14.98 21.46
CA ASP A 44 42.37 -15.15 20.82
C ASP A 44 42.90 -13.86 20.19
N ILE A 45 42.02 -13.05 19.58
CA ILE A 45 42.38 -11.75 19.01
C ILE A 45 42.71 -10.75 20.12
N LEU A 46 41.94 -10.74 21.21
CA LEU A 46 42.24 -9.88 22.36
C LEU A 46 43.57 -10.27 23.02
N MET A 47 43.88 -11.57 23.10
CA MET A 47 45.15 -12.04 23.65
C MET A 47 46.33 -11.61 22.77
N ARG A 48 46.25 -11.78 21.44
CA ARG A 48 47.23 -11.23 20.48
C ARG A 48 47.35 -9.71 20.59
N PHE A 49 46.23 -9.02 20.78
CA PHE A 49 46.20 -7.57 20.96
C PHE A 49 46.99 -7.14 22.20
N PHE A 50 46.72 -7.72 23.38
CA PHE A 50 47.44 -7.37 24.60
C PHE A 50 48.94 -7.73 24.52
N GLN A 51 49.29 -8.84 23.87
CA GLN A 51 50.69 -9.20 23.61
C GLN A 51 51.39 -8.15 22.74
N SER A 52 50.71 -7.59 21.74
CA SER A 52 51.26 -6.53 20.89
C SER A 52 51.51 -5.20 21.63
N LEU A 53 50.92 -5.02 22.81
CA LEU A 53 51.11 -3.82 23.65
C LEU A 53 52.33 -3.91 24.58
N LEU A 54 52.94 -5.08 24.74
CA LEU A 54 54.05 -5.30 25.66
C LEU A 54 55.33 -4.59 25.20
N LEU A 55 56.06 -4.02 26.14
CA LEU A 55 57.41 -3.52 25.89
C LEU A 55 58.38 -4.70 25.70
N PRO A 56 59.46 -4.54 24.90
CA PRO A 56 60.43 -5.60 24.70
C PRO A 56 60.96 -6.16 26.04
N GLY A 57 60.78 -7.46 26.27
CA GLY A 57 61.25 -8.15 27.48
C GLY A 57 60.34 -8.05 28.71
N GLN A 58 59.15 -7.43 28.62
CA GLN A 58 58.16 -7.41 29.70
C GLN A 58 57.03 -8.40 29.45
N THR A 59 56.50 -8.99 30.52
CA THR A 59 55.24 -9.76 30.50
C THR A 59 54.04 -8.84 30.77
N ALA A 60 52.82 -9.30 30.48
CA ALA A 60 51.61 -8.56 30.87
C ALA A 60 51.52 -8.32 32.38
N MET A 61 52.02 -9.27 33.18
CA MET A 61 52.07 -9.13 34.63
C MET A 61 53.00 -7.99 35.05
N ASP A 62 54.16 -7.83 34.39
CA ASP A 62 55.11 -6.75 34.71
C ASP A 62 54.58 -5.37 34.33
N GLN A 63 53.87 -5.27 33.20
CA GLN A 63 53.43 -3.98 32.65
C GLN A 63 52.05 -3.54 33.15
N PHE A 64 51.13 -4.48 33.38
CA PHE A 64 49.72 -4.20 33.69
C PHE A 64 49.24 -4.82 35.02
N ASN A 65 50.11 -5.50 35.77
CA ASN A 65 49.78 -6.23 37.01
C ASN A 65 48.69 -7.32 36.84
N LEU A 66 48.51 -7.84 35.62
CA LEU A 66 47.52 -8.86 35.28
C LEU A 66 48.06 -9.79 34.20
N THR A 67 47.56 -11.03 34.17
CA THR A 67 47.82 -11.92 33.03
C THR A 67 47.01 -11.48 31.81
N GLU A 68 47.43 -11.88 30.61
CA GLU A 68 46.70 -11.62 29.37
C GLU A 68 45.26 -12.16 29.43
N ASN A 69 45.07 -13.33 30.05
CA ASN A 69 43.74 -13.91 30.23
C ASN A 69 42.86 -13.06 31.17
N ASP A 70 43.43 -12.52 32.25
CA ASP A 70 42.69 -11.62 33.15
C ASP A 70 42.29 -10.32 32.43
N LEU A 71 43.15 -9.80 31.55
CA LEU A 71 42.84 -8.64 30.71
C LEU A 71 41.67 -8.93 29.76
N VAL A 72 41.67 -10.09 29.10
CA VAL A 72 40.56 -10.53 28.23
C VAL A 72 39.25 -10.65 29.00
N VAL A 73 39.27 -11.32 30.16
CA VAL A 73 38.10 -11.48 31.04
C VAL A 73 37.56 -10.11 31.46
N ARG A 74 38.43 -9.18 31.86
CA ARG A 74 38.01 -7.84 32.28
C ARG A 74 37.40 -7.03 31.15
N VAL A 75 37.84 -7.18 29.89
CA VAL A 75 37.18 -6.52 28.75
C VAL A 75 35.72 -7.01 28.63
N ASP A 76 35.47 -8.30 28.84
CA ASP A 76 34.11 -8.87 28.80
C ASP A 76 33.24 -8.39 29.96
N GLU A 77 33.72 -8.54 31.19
CA GLU A 77 33.00 -8.16 32.41
C GLU A 77 32.67 -6.67 32.44
N ARG A 78 33.61 -5.83 31.97
CA ARG A 78 33.48 -4.37 31.93
C ARG A 78 32.82 -3.85 30.65
N LYS A 79 32.50 -4.72 29.69
CA LYS A 79 31.87 -4.40 28.40
C LYS A 79 32.63 -3.36 27.58
N LEU A 80 33.95 -3.51 27.47
CA LEU A 80 34.85 -2.52 26.86
C LEU A 80 35.15 -2.75 25.36
N TYR A 81 34.50 -3.74 24.74
CA TYR A 81 34.71 -4.12 23.33
C TYR A 81 34.56 -2.94 22.36
N ASP A 82 33.45 -2.21 22.44
CA ASP A 82 33.15 -1.11 21.52
C ASP A 82 34.16 0.03 21.68
N TYR A 83 34.60 0.31 22.91
CA TYR A 83 35.61 1.31 23.21
C TYR A 83 36.96 0.98 22.56
N LEU A 84 37.37 -0.29 22.67
CA LEU A 84 38.59 -0.78 22.04
C LEU A 84 38.48 -0.76 20.50
N ALA A 85 37.33 -1.14 19.95
CA ALA A 85 37.10 -1.08 18.52
C ALA A 85 37.18 0.35 17.97
N ILE A 86 36.70 1.36 18.70
CA ILE A 86 36.83 2.77 18.31
C ILE A 86 38.31 3.17 18.20
N LEU A 87 39.16 2.79 19.16
CA LEU A 87 40.59 3.08 19.12
C LEU A 87 41.28 2.45 17.90
N ILE A 88 40.95 1.19 17.61
CA ILE A 88 41.51 0.45 16.46
C ILE A 88 40.99 1.05 15.16
N PHE A 89 39.69 1.29 15.06
CA PHE A 89 39.04 1.80 13.86
C PHE A 89 39.47 3.24 13.52
N GLY A 90 39.70 4.06 14.55
CA GLY A 90 40.28 5.41 14.41
C GLY A 90 41.78 5.42 14.10
N ALA A 91 42.44 4.26 13.98
CA ALA A 91 43.88 4.12 13.79
C ALA A 91 44.67 4.93 14.84
N CYS A 92 44.31 4.76 16.11
CA CYS A 92 45.01 5.39 17.24
C CYS A 92 46.39 4.76 17.43
N ARG A 93 47.33 5.51 18.02
CA ARG A 93 48.69 5.01 18.27
C ARG A 93 48.69 3.98 19.40
N ILE A 94 49.71 3.11 19.41
CA ILE A 94 49.92 2.11 20.48
C ILE A 94 49.88 2.71 21.90
N GLN A 95 50.31 3.97 22.07
CA GLN A 95 50.26 4.65 23.36
C GLN A 95 48.82 4.85 23.86
N ALA A 96 47.87 5.17 22.98
CA ALA A 96 46.46 5.28 23.34
C ALA A 96 45.89 3.92 23.78
N ALA A 97 46.24 2.84 23.07
CA ALA A 97 45.85 1.49 23.46
C ALA A 97 46.42 1.09 24.84
N ARG A 98 47.69 1.42 25.13
CA ARG A 98 48.29 1.22 26.46
C ARG A 98 47.58 2.02 27.55
N THR A 99 47.30 3.31 27.30
CA THR A 99 46.55 4.15 28.23
C THR A 99 45.17 3.57 28.51
N PHE A 100 44.44 3.14 27.48
CA PHE A 100 43.16 2.44 27.63
C PHE A 100 43.29 1.18 28.50
N THR A 101 44.29 0.34 28.24
CA THR A 101 44.52 -0.88 29.03
C THR A 101 44.79 -0.55 30.49
N ILE A 102 45.67 0.42 30.78
CA ILE A 102 46.00 0.80 32.16
C ILE A 102 44.79 1.42 32.85
N ALA A 103 44.18 2.42 32.22
CA ALA A 103 43.17 3.27 32.84
C ALA A 103 41.78 2.64 32.93
N LEU A 104 41.40 1.73 32.02
CA LEU A 104 40.04 1.16 31.98
C LEU A 104 39.99 -0.36 32.18
N VAL A 105 41.02 -1.11 31.78
CA VAL A 105 41.03 -2.58 31.89
C VAL A 105 41.76 -3.06 33.16
N ALA A 106 42.99 -2.59 33.38
CA ALA A 106 43.88 -3.07 34.44
C ALA A 106 43.62 -2.42 35.80
N VAL A 107 43.04 -1.21 35.82
CA VAL A 107 42.68 -0.50 37.04
C VAL A 107 41.88 -1.36 38.02
N HIS A 108 42.25 -1.31 39.31
CA HIS A 108 41.60 -2.07 40.37
C HIS A 108 40.22 -1.51 40.72
N GLU A 109 40.09 -0.18 40.77
CA GLU A 109 38.84 0.51 41.06
C GLU A 109 37.92 0.54 39.83
N TRP A 110 36.66 0.14 40.01
CA TRP A 110 35.66 0.12 38.95
C TRP A 110 34.26 0.47 39.51
N PRO A 111 33.48 1.35 38.86
CA PRO A 111 33.77 2.03 37.59
C PRO A 111 34.68 3.25 37.75
N VAL A 112 35.49 3.54 36.73
CA VAL A 112 36.28 4.78 36.68
C VAL A 112 35.39 5.96 36.32
N VAL A 113 35.46 7.02 37.12
CA VAL A 113 34.71 8.26 36.97
C VAL A 113 35.65 9.42 36.65
N SER A 114 35.20 10.32 35.78
CA SER A 114 35.87 11.58 35.49
C SER A 114 35.74 12.56 36.65
N SER A 115 36.54 13.63 36.60
CA SER A 115 36.43 14.81 37.46
C SER A 115 35.02 15.43 37.51
N ARG A 116 34.18 15.13 36.51
CA ARG A 116 32.79 15.61 36.36
C ARG A 116 31.74 14.62 36.87
N GLY A 117 32.15 13.46 37.37
CA GLY A 117 31.26 12.40 37.86
C GLY A 117 30.70 11.46 36.79
N GLU A 118 31.09 11.64 35.52
CA GLU A 118 30.69 10.76 34.41
C GLU A 118 31.60 9.54 34.31
N LYS A 119 31.04 8.36 34.00
CA LYS A 119 31.83 7.11 33.92
C LYS A 119 32.50 6.98 32.55
N PHE A 120 33.83 6.79 32.50
CA PHE A 120 34.59 6.76 31.24
C PHE A 120 34.23 5.60 30.30
N HIS A 121 33.68 4.51 30.82
CA HIS A 121 33.33 3.34 30.02
C HIS A 121 31.98 3.48 29.30
N TYR A 122 31.21 4.54 29.56
CA TYR A 122 29.97 4.78 28.83
C TYR A 122 30.26 5.46 27.50
N LEU A 123 29.73 4.85 26.45
CA LEU A 123 29.69 5.41 25.11
C LEU A 123 28.27 5.93 24.81
N PRO A 124 28.14 7.03 24.05
CA PRO A 124 29.23 7.90 23.58
C PRO A 124 29.85 8.72 24.73
N THR A 125 31.17 8.86 24.72
CA THR A 125 31.96 9.68 25.64
C THR A 125 32.19 11.08 25.04
N ASP A 126 32.08 12.13 25.86
CA ASP A 126 32.32 13.51 25.41
C ASP A 126 33.83 13.82 25.31
N ARG A 127 34.16 14.79 24.45
CA ARG A 127 35.54 15.15 24.11
C ARG A 127 36.34 15.54 25.35
N LYS A 128 35.72 16.19 26.35
CA LYS A 128 36.40 16.67 27.56
C LYS A 128 36.84 15.51 28.44
N GLU A 129 36.00 14.49 28.59
CA GLU A 129 36.32 13.27 29.31
C GLU A 129 37.40 12.48 28.55
N LEU A 130 37.30 12.39 27.21
CA LEU A 130 38.35 11.75 26.41
C LEU A 130 39.72 12.45 26.56
N LEU A 131 39.74 13.79 26.65
CA LEU A 131 40.96 14.55 26.94
C LEU A 131 41.51 14.33 28.35
N GLU A 132 40.63 14.19 29.34
CA GLU A 132 41.01 13.82 30.70
C GLU A 132 41.62 12.41 30.76
N LEU A 133 41.16 11.49 29.91
CA LEU A 133 41.65 10.11 29.88
C LEU A 133 42.95 9.95 29.08
N PHE A 134 43.03 10.53 27.88
CA PHE A 134 44.13 10.29 26.94
C PHE A 134 45.22 11.36 26.95
N HIS A 135 44.89 12.58 27.37
CA HIS A 135 45.79 13.74 27.35
C HIS A 135 46.45 14.01 25.97
N ASP A 136 45.80 13.62 24.87
CA ASP A 136 46.29 13.77 23.50
C ASP A 136 45.15 14.15 22.55
N ASP A 137 45.14 15.40 22.08
CA ASP A 137 44.09 15.91 21.18
C ASP A 137 43.95 15.08 19.90
N VAL A 138 45.05 14.56 19.34
CA VAL A 138 45.01 13.78 18.09
C VAL A 138 44.28 12.45 18.27
N THR A 139 44.57 11.74 19.36
CA THR A 139 43.85 10.50 19.72
C THR A 139 42.38 10.80 19.98
N VAL A 140 42.09 11.88 20.73
CA VAL A 140 40.71 12.25 21.06
C VAL A 140 39.91 12.58 19.80
N ASP A 141 40.46 13.36 18.88
CA ASP A 141 39.75 13.73 17.64
C ASP A 141 39.50 12.48 16.76
N LYS A 142 40.49 11.58 16.64
CA LYS A 142 40.31 10.30 15.95
C LYS A 142 39.22 9.43 16.61
N PHE A 143 39.21 9.37 17.94
CA PHE A 143 38.19 8.64 18.69
C PHE A 143 36.81 9.24 18.45
N CYS A 144 36.66 10.56 18.54
CA CYS A 144 35.39 11.24 18.29
C CYS A 144 34.84 11.01 16.88
N ILE A 145 35.71 10.96 15.86
CA ILE A 145 35.31 10.67 14.47
C ILE A 145 34.83 9.21 14.31
N ALA A 146 35.52 8.25 14.94
CA ALA A 146 35.19 6.83 14.82
C ALA A 146 34.03 6.38 15.74
N GLN A 147 33.87 7.02 16.90
CA GLN A 147 32.90 6.67 17.96
C GLN A 147 31.47 6.40 17.46
N PRO A 148 30.87 7.25 16.61
CA PRO A 148 29.46 7.10 16.26
C PRO A 148 29.16 5.77 15.56
N CYS A 149 30.12 5.26 14.77
CA CYS A 149 30.00 3.98 14.07
C CYS A 149 29.80 2.80 15.04
N PHE A 150 30.29 2.92 16.27
CA PHE A 150 30.16 1.90 17.33
C PHE A 150 29.16 2.29 18.42
N CYS A 151 28.41 3.37 18.21
CA CYS A 151 27.34 3.83 19.09
C CYS A 151 25.97 3.84 18.37
N PRO A 152 25.53 2.72 17.77
CA PRO A 152 24.18 2.63 17.22
C PRO A 152 23.10 2.62 18.30
N VAL A 153 22.00 3.32 18.05
CA VAL A 153 20.85 3.38 18.95
C VAL A 153 20.16 2.02 19.04
N VAL A 154 19.67 1.66 20.22
CA VAL A 154 18.78 0.51 20.41
C VAL A 154 17.39 1.01 20.75
N ILE A 155 16.44 0.81 19.85
CA ILE A 155 15.03 1.16 20.05
C ILE A 155 14.44 0.15 21.04
N ARG A 156 13.76 0.65 22.07
CA ARG A 156 13.21 -0.18 23.15
C ARG A 156 11.70 -0.21 23.10
N LYS A 157 11.13 -1.42 23.14
CA LYS A 157 9.68 -1.58 23.07
C LYS A 157 9.00 -0.88 24.26
N ARG A 158 8.04 0.00 23.96
CA ARG A 158 7.21 0.76 24.94
C ARG A 158 8.00 1.73 25.81
N MET A 159 9.17 2.13 25.36
CA MET A 159 10.00 3.11 26.05
C MET A 159 10.40 4.19 25.07
N GLU A 160 10.63 5.37 25.62
CA GLU A 160 11.35 6.43 24.92
C GLU A 160 12.85 6.23 25.09
N VAL A 161 13.60 6.50 24.02
CA VAL A 161 15.06 6.57 24.05
C VAL A 161 15.47 7.96 23.58
N SER A 162 16.06 8.74 24.48
CA SER A 162 16.54 10.09 24.17
C SER A 162 17.93 10.04 23.54
N ILE A 163 18.07 10.71 22.40
CA ILE A 163 19.30 10.87 21.63
C ILE A 163 19.72 12.32 21.74
N LYS A 164 20.77 12.59 22.52
CA LYS A 164 21.26 13.95 22.74
C LYS A 164 21.95 14.55 21.51
N ASN A 165 22.59 13.71 20.69
CA ASN A 165 23.40 14.16 19.57
C ASN A 165 23.52 13.06 18.48
N LEU A 166 23.07 13.36 17.26
CA LEU A 166 23.20 12.47 16.09
C LEU A 166 24.62 12.47 15.49
N GLU A 167 25.46 13.43 15.84
CA GLU A 167 26.89 13.37 15.50
C GLU A 167 27.57 12.24 16.28
N ALA A 168 27.15 11.99 17.53
CA ALA A 168 27.78 11.03 18.44
C ALA A 168 27.19 9.61 18.39
N GLN A 169 26.01 9.42 17.80
CA GLN A 169 25.31 8.13 17.70
C GLN A 169 24.76 7.91 16.31
N ARG A 170 24.60 6.65 15.90
CA ARG A 170 24.01 6.29 14.60
C ARG A 170 22.63 5.67 14.78
N LEU A 171 21.72 5.98 13.86
CA LEU A 171 20.42 5.35 13.82
C LEU A 171 20.56 3.95 13.17
N PRO A 172 19.92 2.91 13.72
CA PRO A 172 20.17 1.52 13.31
C PRO A 172 19.35 1.13 12.06
N TYR A 173 19.27 2.02 11.07
CA TYR A 173 18.46 1.83 9.88
C TYR A 173 19.33 1.30 8.73
N LEU A 174 18.97 0.12 8.24
CA LEU A 174 19.51 -0.44 7.00
C LEU A 174 18.96 0.34 5.80
N GLU A 175 17.67 0.64 5.85
CA GLU A 175 16.93 1.35 4.81
C GLU A 175 15.88 2.25 5.45
N GLU A 176 15.63 3.41 4.84
CA GLU A 176 14.52 4.30 5.20
C GLU A 176 13.82 4.81 3.94
N GLN A 177 12.49 4.85 3.98
CA GLN A 177 11.69 5.21 2.83
C GLN A 177 10.50 6.06 3.22
N LEU A 178 10.30 7.18 2.52
CA LEU A 178 9.12 8.02 2.69
C LEU A 178 7.82 7.29 2.27
N LEU A 179 6.89 7.13 3.21
CA LEU A 179 5.55 6.59 2.95
C LEU A 179 4.54 7.69 2.64
N SER A 180 4.55 8.74 3.46
CA SER A 180 3.56 9.83 3.46
C SER A 180 4.11 11.07 4.17
N GLN A 181 3.64 12.25 3.78
CA GLN A 181 3.92 13.51 4.45
C GLN A 181 2.60 14.25 4.72
N GLY A 182 2.33 14.52 5.99
CA GLY A 182 1.15 15.25 6.44
C GLY A 182 1.50 16.57 7.13
N SER A 183 0.47 17.31 7.54
CA SER A 183 0.63 18.57 8.28
C SER A 183 1.31 18.40 9.64
N PHE A 184 1.18 17.21 10.24
CA PHE A 184 1.64 16.91 11.61
C PHE A 184 2.91 16.06 11.66
N GLY A 185 3.47 15.67 10.52
CA GLY A 185 4.69 14.86 10.51
C GLY A 185 4.90 14.10 9.20
N THR A 186 6.04 13.45 9.13
CA THR A 186 6.44 12.64 7.97
C THR A 186 6.54 11.18 8.39
N VAL A 187 5.95 10.27 7.62
CA VAL A 187 5.91 8.84 7.91
C VAL A 187 6.86 8.11 6.97
N TYR A 188 7.71 7.26 7.53
CA TYR A 188 8.68 6.43 6.82
C TYR A 188 8.42 4.95 7.09
N LYS A 189 8.76 4.10 6.13
CA LYS A 189 9.06 2.69 6.35
C LYS A 189 10.54 2.61 6.69
N VAL A 190 10.88 1.97 7.80
CA VAL A 190 12.26 1.80 8.24
C VAL A 190 12.57 0.33 8.45
N LYS A 191 13.76 -0.09 7.99
CA LYS A 191 14.28 -1.44 8.19
C LYS A 191 15.36 -1.39 9.26
N ILE A 192 15.03 -1.85 10.47
CA ILE A 192 15.90 -1.80 11.64
C ILE A 192 16.81 -3.02 11.64
N ALA A 193 18.10 -2.80 11.85
CA ALA A 193 19.09 -3.88 11.91
C ALA A 193 18.86 -4.88 13.06
N LYS A 194 19.37 -6.10 12.93
CA LYS A 194 19.35 -7.13 13.99
C LYS A 194 19.96 -6.61 15.28
N GLY A 195 19.39 -6.96 16.43
CA GLY A 195 19.87 -6.56 17.75
C GLY A 195 19.51 -5.12 18.19
N HIS A 196 18.87 -4.33 17.33
CA HIS A 196 18.55 -2.92 17.57
C HIS A 196 17.08 -2.63 17.91
N PHE A 197 16.24 -3.66 17.98
CA PHE A 197 14.86 -3.57 18.42
C PHE A 197 14.64 -4.51 19.61
N TYR A 198 14.68 -3.95 20.81
CA TYR A 198 14.74 -4.69 22.07
C TYR A 198 13.41 -4.71 22.80
N ASN A 199 13.00 -5.88 23.30
CA ASN A 199 11.87 -6.03 24.21
C ASN A 199 12.34 -6.17 25.66
N PRO A 200 12.14 -5.16 26.53
CA PRO A 200 12.53 -5.25 27.93
C PRO A 200 11.81 -6.34 28.73
N ARG A 201 10.57 -6.71 28.33
CA ARG A 201 9.77 -7.72 29.04
C ARG A 201 10.32 -9.12 28.84
N ASP A 202 10.64 -9.45 27.59
CA ASP A 202 11.14 -10.78 27.21
C ASP A 202 12.66 -10.86 27.30
N ARG A 203 13.32 -9.70 27.51
CA ARG A 203 14.78 -9.52 27.51
C ARG A 203 15.45 -9.99 26.21
N THR A 204 14.73 -9.95 25.10
CA THR A 204 15.20 -10.35 23.76
C THR A 204 15.29 -9.18 22.81
N ALA A 205 16.19 -9.26 21.82
CA ALA A 205 16.23 -8.37 20.68
C ALA A 205 15.82 -9.12 19.41
N ASN A 206 15.47 -8.39 18.36
CA ASN A 206 15.20 -8.96 17.04
C ASN A 206 16.42 -9.74 16.51
N LEU A 207 16.20 -10.99 16.09
CA LEU A 207 17.23 -11.87 15.52
C LEU A 207 17.57 -11.49 14.08
N ASN A 208 16.55 -11.08 13.32
CA ASN A 208 16.65 -10.59 11.96
C ASN A 208 16.33 -9.09 11.91
N HIS A 209 16.39 -8.48 10.72
CA HIS A 209 15.92 -7.10 10.56
C HIS A 209 14.41 -7.01 10.83
N GLU A 210 13.96 -5.84 11.28
CA GLU A 210 12.54 -5.56 11.56
C GLU A 210 12.06 -4.40 10.68
N GLU A 211 10.95 -4.57 9.96
CA GLU A 211 10.33 -3.49 9.18
C GLU A 211 9.20 -2.81 9.96
N LEU A 212 9.34 -1.51 10.22
CA LEU A 212 8.38 -0.71 10.99
C LEU A 212 7.95 0.54 10.23
N ALA A 213 6.83 1.14 10.66
CA ALA A 213 6.50 2.52 10.33
C ALA A 213 7.11 3.47 11.37
N ARG A 214 7.79 4.52 10.94
CA ARG A 214 8.34 5.61 11.77
C ARG A 214 7.64 6.92 11.41
N LYS A 215 6.96 7.58 12.35
CA LYS A 215 6.40 8.92 12.14
C LYS A 215 7.26 9.95 12.88
N ASP A 216 7.82 10.90 12.13
CA ASP A 216 8.64 11.98 12.65
C ASP A 216 7.80 13.25 12.83
N TYR A 217 7.77 13.74 14.05
CA TYR A 217 7.21 15.02 14.45
C TYR A 217 8.32 16.07 14.55
N ARG A 218 8.05 17.31 14.14
CA ARG A 218 8.95 18.45 14.37
C ARG A 218 8.55 19.14 15.67
N ILE A 219 9.47 19.19 16.64
CA ILE A 219 9.28 19.88 17.92
C ILE A 219 9.93 21.27 17.84
N SER A 220 9.28 22.30 18.39
CA SER A 220 9.89 23.62 18.58
C SER A 220 10.41 23.78 20.01
N PRO A 221 11.50 24.53 20.24
CA PRO A 221 12.07 24.70 21.59
C PRO A 221 11.16 25.49 22.56
N GLU A 222 10.22 26.31 22.07
CA GLU A 222 9.18 26.97 22.89
C GLU A 222 8.07 26.00 23.33
N PHE A 223 7.96 24.88 22.62
CA PHE A 223 7.05 23.78 22.86
C PHE A 223 7.70 22.85 23.89
N ARG A 224 7.54 23.12 25.18
CA ARG A 224 8.00 22.17 26.21
C ARG A 224 7.21 20.87 26.10
N ALA A 225 7.83 19.95 25.37
CA ALA A 225 7.42 18.62 24.97
C ALA A 225 6.95 17.71 26.12
N GLN A 226 7.11 18.09 27.39
CA GLN A 226 6.82 17.21 28.52
C GLN A 226 5.33 16.85 28.62
N GLU A 227 4.41 17.81 28.46
CA GLU A 227 2.97 17.59 28.63
C GLU A 227 2.32 16.83 27.45
N GLU A 228 2.73 17.13 26.21
CA GLU A 228 2.24 16.41 25.02
C GLU A 228 2.83 14.99 24.95
N ARG A 229 4.11 14.83 25.28
CA ARG A 229 4.78 13.53 25.42
C ARG A 229 4.08 12.68 26.47
N GLU A 230 3.71 13.26 27.61
CA GLU A 230 2.94 12.57 28.66
C GLU A 230 1.51 12.24 28.23
N ILE A 231 0.85 13.08 27.43
CA ILE A 231 -0.48 12.78 26.86
C ILE A 231 -0.40 11.66 25.82
N MET A 232 0.56 11.73 24.91
CA MET A 232 0.79 10.71 23.89
C MET A 232 1.22 9.39 24.54
N GLU A 233 2.11 9.43 25.53
CA GLU A 233 2.42 8.29 26.40
C GLU A 233 1.16 7.79 27.12
N LYS A 234 0.32 8.66 27.70
CA LYS A 234 -0.92 8.22 28.36
C LYS A 234 -1.89 7.58 27.38
N ILE A 235 -2.13 8.12 26.19
CA ILE A 235 -3.01 7.50 25.18
C ILE A 235 -2.45 6.15 24.74
N LEU A 236 -1.17 6.10 24.37
CA LEU A 236 -0.54 4.93 23.78
C LEU A 236 -0.17 3.86 24.81
N ASN A 237 0.11 4.24 26.06
CA ASN A 237 0.39 3.34 27.18
C ASN A 237 -0.87 3.01 28.01
N SER A 238 -1.97 3.76 27.90
CA SER A 238 -3.26 3.38 28.51
C SER A 238 -3.81 2.15 27.81
N SER A 239 -3.57 0.99 28.43
CA SER A 239 -4.21 -0.29 28.10
C SER A 239 -4.36 -0.61 26.61
N SER A 240 -3.38 -0.28 25.76
CA SER A 240 -3.41 -0.59 24.31
C SER A 240 -3.54 -2.11 24.03
N HIS A 241 -3.31 -2.96 25.05
CA HIS A 241 -3.63 -4.40 25.01
C HIS A 241 -5.12 -4.75 25.06
N LYS A 242 -6.01 -3.82 25.40
CA LYS A 242 -7.45 -4.08 25.51
C LYS A 242 -8.22 -3.86 24.19
N CYS A 243 -7.78 -2.93 23.33
CA CYS A 243 -8.49 -2.65 22.09
C CYS A 243 -7.61 -2.87 20.86
N ARG A 244 -7.86 -3.99 20.15
CA ARG A 244 -7.11 -4.37 18.94
C ARG A 244 -7.27 -3.40 17.74
N ASN A 245 -8.28 -2.54 17.79
CA ASN A 245 -8.67 -1.60 16.73
C ASN A 245 -8.07 -0.19 16.92
N ILE A 246 -7.08 -0.03 17.80
CA ILE A 246 -6.28 1.20 17.95
C ILE A 246 -4.83 0.87 17.57
N LEU A 247 -4.18 1.73 16.81
CA LEU A 247 -2.81 1.51 16.37
C LEU A 247 -1.85 1.51 17.57
N TYR A 248 -1.04 0.45 17.65
CA TYR A 248 -0.12 0.22 18.75
C TYR A 248 1.19 1.00 18.56
N ASN A 249 1.71 1.59 19.64
CA ASN A 249 3.05 2.19 19.64
C ASN A 249 4.11 1.17 20.09
N TYR A 250 5.07 0.87 19.23
CA TYR A 250 6.20 0.04 19.58
C TYR A 250 7.26 0.78 20.39
N GLY A 251 7.44 2.09 20.27
CA GLY A 251 8.44 2.85 21.04
C GLY A 251 8.69 4.22 20.41
N SER A 252 9.52 5.04 21.05
CA SER A 252 9.82 6.38 20.55
C SER A 252 11.30 6.75 20.68
N LEU A 253 11.73 7.68 19.82
CA LEU A 253 13.02 8.36 19.92
C LEU A 253 12.79 9.86 20.11
N ASP A 254 13.42 10.43 21.14
CA ASP A 254 13.55 11.88 21.29
C ASP A 254 14.89 12.31 20.71
N ILE A 255 14.87 12.92 19.54
CA ILE A 255 16.04 13.46 18.84
C ILE A 255 16.02 14.97 19.07
N SER A 256 16.39 15.34 20.29
CA SER A 256 16.37 16.72 20.77
C SER A 256 17.29 17.63 19.94
N PRO A 257 16.93 18.91 19.69
CA PRO A 257 15.71 19.59 20.15
C PRO A 257 14.55 19.57 19.13
N THR A 258 14.75 18.98 17.95
CA THR A 258 13.89 19.26 16.79
C THR A 258 12.98 18.12 16.37
N THR A 259 13.22 16.88 16.81
CA THR A 259 12.56 15.72 16.20
C THR A 259 12.15 14.68 17.23
N TYR A 260 10.92 14.20 17.12
CA TYR A 260 10.42 13.06 17.88
C TYR A 260 9.86 12.01 16.94
N SER A 261 10.37 10.78 17.04
CA SER A 261 10.01 9.68 16.16
C SER A 261 9.20 8.64 16.89
N LEU A 262 8.04 8.28 16.33
CA LEU A 262 7.15 7.24 16.84
C LEU A 262 7.22 5.98 15.97
N PHE A 263 7.44 4.82 16.56
CA PHE A 263 7.54 3.54 15.85
C PHE A 263 6.26 2.72 16.00
N MET A 264 5.72 2.23 14.89
CA MET A 264 4.43 1.54 14.83
C MET A 264 4.52 0.31 13.91
N PRO A 265 3.62 -0.68 14.06
CA PRO A 265 3.49 -1.75 13.07
C PRO A 265 3.22 -1.19 11.68
N LEU A 266 3.80 -1.80 10.65
CA LEU A 266 3.59 -1.41 9.26
C LEU A 266 2.24 -1.94 8.76
N ALA A 267 1.36 -1.04 8.33
CA ALA A 267 0.07 -1.39 7.74
C ALA A 267 0.21 -1.77 6.26
N ILE A 268 -0.77 -2.50 5.72
CA ILE A 268 -0.86 -2.75 4.26
C ILE A 268 -1.15 -1.43 3.54
N CYS A 269 -2.20 -0.74 3.98
CA CYS A 269 -2.65 0.53 3.43
C CYS A 269 -3.64 1.21 4.40
N ASP A 270 -4.10 2.41 4.04
CA ASP A 270 -5.24 3.06 4.67
C ASP A 270 -6.58 2.68 3.98
N LEU A 271 -7.70 2.91 4.65
CA LEU A 271 -9.04 2.54 4.17
C LEU A 271 -9.44 3.28 2.89
N LYS A 272 -8.94 4.51 2.66
CA LYS A 272 -9.20 5.23 1.40
C LYS A 272 -8.54 4.48 0.24
N ALA A 273 -7.25 4.19 0.36
CA ALA A 273 -6.50 3.47 -0.65
C ALA A 273 -7.07 2.05 -0.89
N TYR A 274 -7.50 1.37 0.17
CA TYR A 274 -8.20 0.09 0.06
C TYR A 274 -9.44 0.17 -0.84
N MET A 275 -10.37 1.08 -0.57
CA MET A 275 -11.64 1.16 -1.32
C MET A 275 -11.51 1.74 -2.74
N THR A 276 -10.49 2.57 -3.00
CA THR A 276 -10.42 3.35 -4.24
C THR A 276 -9.27 2.96 -5.16
N GLU A 277 -8.22 2.33 -4.63
CA GLU A 277 -7.03 1.96 -5.39
C GLU A 277 -6.86 0.44 -5.48
N TYR A 278 -6.90 -0.26 -4.35
CA TYR A 278 -6.54 -1.69 -4.31
C TYR A 278 -7.74 -2.61 -4.53
N HIS A 279 -8.91 -2.30 -3.96
CA HIS A 279 -10.13 -3.09 -4.09
C HIS A 279 -11.21 -2.18 -4.65
N ARG A 280 -11.11 -1.86 -5.94
CA ARG A 280 -12.02 -0.88 -6.54
C ARG A 280 -13.39 -1.48 -6.90
N THR A 281 -13.43 -2.79 -7.11
CA THR A 281 -14.67 -3.56 -7.27
C THR A 281 -15.48 -3.53 -5.98
N LYS A 282 -16.80 -3.53 -6.12
CA LYS A 282 -17.68 -3.72 -4.96
C LYS A 282 -17.52 -5.15 -4.43
N PRO A 283 -17.63 -5.37 -3.11
CA PRO A 283 -17.74 -6.70 -2.54
C PRO A 283 -18.96 -7.44 -3.10
N ASN A 284 -18.76 -8.64 -3.61
CA ASN A 284 -19.79 -9.36 -4.37
C ASN A 284 -20.60 -10.31 -3.49
N THR A 285 -20.05 -10.73 -2.34
CA THR A 285 -20.69 -11.70 -1.44
C THR A 285 -21.19 -11.06 -0.14
N THR A 286 -22.28 -11.60 0.38
CA THR A 286 -22.82 -11.27 1.70
C THR A 286 -21.77 -11.41 2.81
N MET A 287 -20.90 -12.42 2.72
CA MET A 287 -19.81 -12.67 3.67
C MET A 287 -18.73 -11.57 3.62
N GLU A 288 -18.27 -11.16 2.44
CA GLU A 288 -17.31 -10.05 2.34
C GLU A 288 -17.88 -8.76 2.92
N LYS A 289 -19.14 -8.45 2.59
CA LYS A 289 -19.84 -7.30 3.16
C LYS A 289 -19.92 -7.41 4.69
N ALA A 290 -20.23 -8.60 5.21
CA ALA A 290 -20.24 -8.86 6.65
C ALA A 290 -18.86 -8.62 7.29
N LYS A 291 -17.76 -9.12 6.69
CA LYS A 291 -16.38 -8.91 7.17
C LYS A 291 -16.00 -7.42 7.19
N ILE A 292 -16.42 -6.64 6.20
CA ILE A 292 -16.22 -5.18 6.18
C ILE A 292 -17.03 -4.49 7.28
N ILE A 293 -18.30 -4.86 7.46
CA ILE A 293 -19.16 -4.31 8.53
C ILE A 293 -18.62 -4.68 9.92
N GLN A 294 -18.08 -5.89 10.08
CA GLN A 294 -17.38 -6.32 11.30
C GLN A 294 -16.16 -5.45 11.58
N SER A 295 -15.41 -5.07 10.55
CA SER A 295 -14.26 -4.18 10.67
C SER A 295 -14.68 -2.76 11.07
N ALA A 296 -15.76 -2.24 10.47
CA ALA A 296 -16.38 -0.97 10.88
C ALA A 296 -16.89 -1.01 12.34
N LYS A 297 -17.46 -2.13 12.77
CA LYS A 297 -17.86 -2.37 14.17
C LYS A 297 -16.66 -2.33 15.11
N GLY A 298 -15.51 -2.87 14.68
CA GLY A 298 -14.24 -2.77 15.40
C GLY A 298 -13.78 -1.32 15.60
N LEU A 299 -13.93 -0.46 14.58
CA LEU A 299 -13.63 0.97 14.70
C LEU A 299 -14.55 1.70 15.68
N ALA A 300 -15.85 1.39 15.66
CA ALA A 300 -16.78 1.95 16.64
C ALA A 300 -16.40 1.51 18.07
N GLY A 301 -15.97 0.25 18.25
CA GLY A 301 -15.42 -0.23 19.52
C GLY A 301 -14.13 0.49 19.95
N ALA A 302 -13.22 0.79 19.02
CA ALA A 302 -12.04 1.61 19.30
C ALA A 302 -12.39 3.03 19.75
N LEU A 303 -13.34 3.66 19.07
CA LEU A 303 -13.77 5.01 19.43
C LEU A 303 -14.54 5.02 20.76
N ASN A 304 -15.35 3.98 21.04
CA ASN A 304 -15.97 3.78 22.34
C ASN A 304 -14.94 3.62 23.46
N PHE A 305 -13.87 2.87 23.21
CA PHE A 305 -12.77 2.75 24.16
C PHE A 305 -12.15 4.12 24.48
N LEU A 306 -11.83 4.92 23.46
CA LEU A 306 -11.26 6.26 23.61
C LEU A 306 -12.18 7.22 24.37
N HIS A 307 -13.48 7.15 24.14
CA HIS A 307 -14.46 8.06 24.74
C HIS A 307 -14.87 7.68 26.15
N ASN A 308 -14.92 6.39 26.48
CA ASN A 308 -15.63 5.90 27.66
C ASN A 308 -14.85 4.93 28.55
N GLU A 309 -13.75 4.33 28.08
CA GLU A 309 -13.09 3.20 28.78
C GLU A 309 -11.64 3.47 29.20
N MET A 310 -11.00 4.51 28.67
CA MET A 310 -9.64 4.87 29.02
C MET A 310 -9.50 5.27 30.50
N LYS A 311 -8.42 4.81 31.13
CA LYS A 311 -8.07 5.17 32.51
C LYS A 311 -6.57 5.43 32.66
N THR A 312 -6.19 6.32 33.58
CA THR A 312 -4.80 6.50 34.01
C THR A 312 -4.31 5.31 34.85
N ALA A 313 -3.01 5.26 35.16
CA ALA A 313 -2.45 4.31 36.13
C ALA A 313 -3.09 4.47 37.51
N ASP A 314 -3.47 5.70 37.86
CA ASP A 314 -4.16 6.06 39.11
C ASP A 314 -5.68 5.85 39.04
N MET A 315 -6.17 5.15 38.01
CA MET A 315 -7.57 4.76 37.81
C MET A 315 -8.55 5.92 37.55
N GLU A 316 -8.05 7.12 37.22
CA GLU A 316 -8.88 8.24 36.80
C GLU A 316 -9.42 8.02 35.38
N GLU A 317 -10.65 8.45 35.13
CA GLU A 317 -11.29 8.31 33.82
C GLU A 317 -10.71 9.34 32.84
N LEU A 318 -10.19 8.85 31.71
CA LEU A 318 -9.70 9.67 30.61
C LEU A 318 -10.71 9.63 29.46
N VAL A 319 -10.83 10.76 28.78
CA VAL A 319 -11.61 10.88 27.54
C VAL A 319 -10.70 11.41 26.46
N CYS A 320 -10.59 10.71 25.34
CA CYS A 320 -9.78 11.10 24.20
C CYS A 320 -10.68 11.37 22.97
N TYR A 321 -10.65 12.59 22.45
CA TYR A 321 -11.29 12.94 21.17
C TYR A 321 -10.27 12.84 20.05
N HIS A 322 -10.61 12.18 18.94
CA HIS A 322 -9.70 12.01 17.81
C HIS A 322 -9.62 13.26 16.92
N MET A 323 -10.75 13.94 16.71
CA MET A 323 -10.93 15.20 15.97
C MET A 323 -10.58 15.23 14.47
N ASP A 324 -9.94 14.20 13.93
CA ASP A 324 -9.58 14.07 12.51
C ASP A 324 -9.88 12.65 11.99
N LEU A 325 -11.03 12.08 12.38
CA LEU A 325 -11.42 10.75 11.94
C LEU A 325 -11.86 10.77 10.46
N LYS A 326 -11.10 10.06 9.61
CA LYS A 326 -11.34 9.95 8.16
C LYS A 326 -10.76 8.64 7.61
N PRO A 327 -11.14 8.18 6.41
CA PRO A 327 -10.65 6.93 5.85
C PRO A 327 -9.12 6.83 5.74
N SER A 328 -8.41 7.93 5.47
CA SER A 328 -6.95 7.93 5.40
C SER A 328 -6.24 7.83 6.76
N ASN A 329 -6.97 7.98 7.88
CA ASN A 329 -6.45 7.79 9.24
C ASN A 329 -6.87 6.42 9.83
N ILE A 330 -7.49 5.54 9.02
CA ILE A 330 -7.85 4.18 9.38
C ILE A 330 -6.91 3.24 8.62
N LEU A 331 -6.06 2.51 9.34
CA LEU A 331 -5.07 1.60 8.75
C LEU A 331 -5.56 0.15 8.76
N ILE A 332 -5.22 -0.59 7.71
CA ILE A 332 -5.62 -1.99 7.52
C ILE A 332 -4.43 -2.93 7.75
N PHE A 333 -4.68 -3.94 8.59
CA PHE A 333 -3.73 -4.99 8.93
C PHE A 333 -4.29 -6.36 8.56
N ARG A 334 -3.42 -7.26 8.11
CA ARG A 334 -3.75 -8.68 7.92
C ARG A 334 -3.52 -9.43 9.22
N GLU A 335 -4.51 -10.21 9.65
CA GLU A 335 -4.41 -11.14 10.77
C GLU A 335 -4.88 -12.52 10.28
N GLU A 336 -4.05 -13.55 10.47
CA GLU A 336 -4.42 -14.93 10.18
C GLU A 336 -5.05 -15.58 11.42
N SER A 337 -6.23 -16.16 11.25
CA SER A 337 -6.92 -16.91 12.31
C SER A 337 -7.65 -18.10 11.71
N ASN A 338 -7.42 -19.31 12.22
CA ASN A 338 -8.07 -20.55 11.75
C ASN A 338 -7.96 -20.78 10.22
N ASN A 339 -6.81 -20.48 9.61
CA ASN A 339 -6.58 -20.51 8.16
C ASN A 339 -7.46 -19.54 7.35
N GLU A 340 -8.09 -18.55 8.00
CA GLU A 340 -8.76 -17.44 7.33
C GLU A 340 -7.98 -16.15 7.50
N THR A 341 -7.88 -15.41 6.39
CA THR A 341 -7.37 -14.04 6.37
C THR A 341 -8.44 -13.08 6.87
N ASN A 342 -8.11 -12.31 7.91
CA ASN A 342 -8.97 -11.24 8.42
C ASN A 342 -8.27 -9.89 8.27
N TYR A 343 -9.03 -8.90 7.79
CA TYR A 343 -8.57 -7.52 7.75
C TYR A 343 -9.05 -6.78 8.98
N VAL A 344 -8.13 -6.26 9.77
CA VAL A 344 -8.42 -5.51 10.99
C VAL A 344 -8.13 -4.04 10.78
N TRP A 345 -9.14 -3.21 10.98
CA TRP A 345 -9.03 -1.75 10.86
C TRP A 345 -8.59 -1.14 12.19
N LYS A 346 -7.56 -0.29 12.17
CA LYS A 346 -7.03 0.37 13.37
C LYS A 346 -7.06 1.89 13.23
N LEU A 347 -7.55 2.58 14.24
CA LEU A 347 -7.48 4.04 14.34
C LEU A 347 -6.02 4.48 14.48
N SER A 348 -5.63 5.48 13.71
CA SER A 348 -4.27 6.04 13.68
C SER A 348 -4.30 7.57 13.60
N ASP A 349 -3.13 8.18 13.73
CA ASP A 349 -2.95 9.64 13.66
C ASP A 349 -3.72 10.44 14.73
N PHE A 350 -3.22 10.34 15.96
CA PHE A 350 -3.68 11.14 17.10
C PHE A 350 -3.04 12.54 17.14
N GLY A 351 -2.45 13.03 16.04
CA GLY A 351 -1.80 14.34 16.01
C GLY A 351 -2.76 15.50 16.24
N MET A 352 -4.07 15.28 16.10
CA MET A 352 -5.13 16.23 16.48
C MET A 352 -5.95 15.76 17.67
N ALA A 353 -5.52 14.75 18.41
CA ALA A 353 -6.31 14.24 19.50
C ALA A 353 -6.31 15.20 20.70
N ARG A 354 -7.40 15.19 21.47
CA ARG A 354 -7.52 15.91 22.73
C ARG A 354 -7.83 14.96 23.86
N VAL A 355 -7.01 14.94 24.90
CA VAL A 355 -7.28 14.16 26.11
C VAL A 355 -7.74 15.07 27.23
N LYS A 356 -8.77 14.62 27.94
CA LYS A 356 -9.32 15.30 29.12
C LYS A 356 -9.47 14.30 30.26
N ILE A 357 -9.25 14.75 31.49
CA ILE A 357 -9.52 13.98 32.71
C ILE A 357 -10.95 14.26 33.15
N ARG A 358 -11.71 13.21 33.44
CA ARG A 358 -13.07 13.30 33.98
C ARG A 358 -13.02 13.12 35.49
N HIS A 359 -13.05 14.23 36.23
CA HIS A 359 -13.23 14.18 37.69
C HIS A 359 -14.72 14.02 38.03
N ARG A 360 -15.03 13.10 38.95
CA ARG A 360 -16.36 13.02 39.57
C ARG A 360 -16.44 13.99 40.74
N ASP A 361 -16.90 15.21 40.51
CA ASP A 361 -17.29 16.12 41.59
C ASP A 361 -18.81 16.28 41.67
N HIS A 362 -19.31 16.38 42.90
CA HIS A 362 -20.67 16.13 43.36
C HIS A 362 -21.82 16.98 42.78
N ASN A 363 -21.64 17.76 41.71
CA ASN A 363 -22.77 18.38 40.97
C ASN A 363 -22.40 19.02 39.61
N SER A 364 -21.19 18.82 39.07
CA SER A 364 -20.89 19.31 37.70
C SER A 364 -19.80 18.51 37.01
N MET A 365 -20.06 18.11 35.77
CA MET A 365 -19.09 17.47 34.88
C MET A 365 -18.17 18.56 34.30
N LYS A 366 -16.98 18.76 34.88
CA LYS A 366 -15.99 19.73 34.37
C LYS A 366 -14.83 19.00 33.72
N GLU A 367 -14.83 19.04 32.40
CA GLU A 367 -13.68 18.69 31.58
C GLU A 367 -12.65 19.83 31.64
N LYS A 368 -11.43 19.57 32.16
CA LYS A 368 -10.32 20.53 32.06
C LYS A 368 -9.61 20.33 30.72
N ASP A 369 -9.51 21.39 29.92
CA ASP A 369 -8.79 21.41 28.65
C ASP A 369 -7.27 21.49 28.90
N PHE A 370 -6.51 20.56 28.30
CA PHE A 370 -5.05 20.64 28.21
C PHE A 370 -4.57 21.24 26.87
N ASN A 371 -5.47 21.68 25.98
CA ASN A 371 -5.13 21.91 24.57
C ASN A 371 -5.07 23.39 24.17
N SER A 372 -3.88 23.96 24.20
CA SER A 372 -3.57 25.17 23.41
C SER A 372 -2.31 25.01 22.55
N VAL A 373 -1.93 23.81 22.10
CA VAL A 373 -0.55 23.66 21.59
C VAL A 373 -0.40 22.61 20.46
N PHE A 374 -0.83 22.95 19.24
CA PHE A 374 -0.25 22.38 18.02
C PHE A 374 0.07 23.55 17.09
N ILE A 375 1.35 23.81 16.83
CA ILE A 375 1.76 24.88 15.90
C ILE A 375 1.75 24.29 14.48
N PRO A 376 0.88 24.75 13.56
CA PRO A 376 0.96 24.37 12.16
C PRO A 376 2.27 24.88 11.54
N ARG A 377 2.84 24.14 10.56
CA ARG A 377 3.96 24.67 9.76
C ARG A 377 3.59 26.06 9.20
N PRO A 378 4.48 27.08 9.28
CA PRO A 378 4.35 28.28 8.46
C PRO A 378 4.48 27.87 6.98
N LYS A 379 3.57 28.34 6.13
CA LYS A 379 3.57 28.00 4.70
C LYS A 379 4.62 28.82 3.93
N PRO A 380 5.39 28.24 2.99
CA PRO A 380 6.00 29.00 1.92
C PRO A 380 4.88 29.58 1.01
N HIS A 381 5.00 30.85 0.65
CA HIS A 381 4.15 31.51 -0.32
C HIS A 381 4.52 31.04 -1.73
N GLU A 382 3.82 30.06 -2.30
CA GLU A 382 3.74 29.90 -3.76
C GLU A 382 2.31 29.60 -4.21
N PRO A 383 1.84 30.22 -5.31
CA PRO A 383 0.48 30.07 -5.80
C PRO A 383 0.43 28.95 -6.85
N SER A 384 0.21 27.71 -6.42
CA SER A 384 -0.16 26.65 -7.36
C SER A 384 -1.23 25.73 -6.79
N SER A 385 -2.07 25.25 -7.71
CA SER A 385 -3.42 24.77 -7.49
C SER A 385 -3.46 23.26 -7.28
N SER A 386 -3.57 22.82 -6.03
CA SER A 386 -4.33 21.62 -5.66
C SER A 386 -4.85 21.78 -4.23
N LEU A 387 -6.16 21.65 -4.08
CA LEU A 387 -6.92 22.06 -2.91
C LEU A 387 -6.85 21.01 -1.79
N THR A 388 -5.82 21.09 -0.95
CA THR A 388 -5.87 20.69 0.47
C THR A 388 -5.27 21.79 1.33
N ILE A 389 -5.78 23.01 1.13
CA ILE A 389 -5.54 24.12 2.03
C ILE A 389 -6.44 23.90 3.26
N SER A 390 -5.95 23.18 4.26
CA SER A 390 -6.60 23.09 5.58
C SER A 390 -6.51 24.45 6.29
N ARG A 391 -7.41 25.38 5.94
CA ARG A 391 -7.85 26.41 6.89
C ARG A 391 -8.70 25.70 7.96
N HIS A 392 -8.67 26.19 9.18
CA HIS A 392 -9.46 25.63 10.28
C HIS A 392 -10.94 25.46 9.84
N GLY A 393 -11.47 24.23 9.90
CA GLY A 393 -12.89 23.93 9.59
C GLY A 393 -13.22 23.46 8.16
N GLU A 394 -12.26 23.02 7.34
CA GLU A 394 -12.49 22.68 5.92
C GLU A 394 -12.39 21.19 5.55
N GLY A 395 -12.34 20.28 6.53
CA GLY A 395 -12.30 18.83 6.28
C GLY A 395 -13.66 18.21 5.96
N THR A 396 -13.70 17.28 5.00
CA THR A 396 -14.91 16.57 4.52
C THR A 396 -15.70 15.86 5.62
N TYR A 397 -14.98 15.23 6.56
CA TYR A 397 -15.55 14.41 7.61
C TYR A 397 -15.84 15.20 8.89
N LEU A 398 -15.45 16.49 8.93
CA LEU A 398 -15.66 17.31 10.12
C LEU A 398 -17.15 17.59 10.35
N ALA A 399 -17.51 17.67 11.61
CA ALA A 399 -18.87 17.97 12.04
C ALA A 399 -19.24 19.46 11.81
N PRO A 400 -20.53 19.80 11.69
CA PRO A 400 -20.99 21.18 11.43
C PRO A 400 -20.46 22.21 12.43
N GLU A 401 -20.27 21.83 13.69
CA GLU A 401 -19.73 22.70 14.74
C GLU A 401 -18.27 23.13 14.53
N SER A 402 -17.53 22.46 13.65
CA SER A 402 -16.13 22.80 13.32
C SER A 402 -16.01 24.15 12.60
N VAL A 403 -17.10 24.64 12.00
CA VAL A 403 -17.14 25.91 11.27
C VAL A 403 -17.86 27.03 12.03
N SER A 404 -18.25 26.77 13.28
CA SER A 404 -18.86 27.77 14.16
C SER A 404 -17.86 28.87 14.55
N SER A 405 -18.37 30.06 14.88
CA SER A 405 -17.53 31.19 15.35
C SER A 405 -16.75 30.87 16.63
N ARG A 406 -17.24 29.92 17.44
CA ARG A 406 -16.53 29.29 18.54
C ARG A 406 -16.66 27.78 18.40
N PRO A 407 -15.71 27.10 17.73
CA PRO A 407 -15.76 25.65 17.56
C PRO A 407 -15.76 24.95 18.92
N SER A 408 -16.77 24.13 19.19
CA SER A 408 -16.87 23.27 20.37
C SER A 408 -16.94 21.83 19.91
N MET A 409 -15.78 21.26 19.61
CA MET A 409 -15.62 19.88 19.18
C MET A 409 -15.48 18.95 20.41
N ASN A 410 -16.21 17.85 20.41
CA ASN A 410 -16.25 16.87 21.51
C ASN A 410 -16.45 15.45 20.94
N ARG A 411 -16.80 14.48 21.81
CA ARG A 411 -17.10 13.10 21.41
C ARG A 411 -18.22 13.01 20.35
N GLU A 412 -19.23 13.87 20.42
CA GLU A 412 -20.32 13.90 19.45
C GLU A 412 -19.84 14.36 18.05
N SER A 413 -18.75 15.13 17.97
CA SER A 413 -18.08 15.49 16.71
C SER A 413 -17.35 14.31 16.08
N ASP A 414 -16.69 13.48 16.90
CA ASP A 414 -16.08 12.22 16.42
C ASP A 414 -17.14 11.23 15.93
N VAL A 415 -18.30 11.16 16.61
CA VAL A 415 -19.43 10.31 16.18
C VAL A 415 -19.98 10.75 14.82
N TRP A 416 -20.09 12.05 14.55
CA TRP A 416 -20.43 12.55 13.21
C TRP A 416 -19.41 12.09 12.16
N SER A 417 -18.11 12.22 12.48
CA SER A 417 -17.02 11.83 11.59
C SER A 417 -17.05 10.33 11.29
N LEU A 418 -17.31 9.49 12.31
CA LEU A 418 -17.52 8.05 12.17
C LEU A 418 -18.76 7.75 11.30
N GLY A 419 -19.87 8.47 11.50
CA GLY A 419 -21.06 8.35 10.65
C GLY A 419 -20.78 8.66 9.18
N CYS A 420 -19.96 9.68 8.90
CA CYS A 420 -19.50 10.00 7.54
C CYS A 420 -18.68 8.84 6.95
N VAL A 421 -17.73 8.29 7.71
CA VAL A 421 -16.94 7.11 7.30
C VAL A 421 -17.84 5.92 6.99
N ILE A 422 -18.77 5.58 7.89
CA ILE A 422 -19.71 4.46 7.68
C ILE A 422 -20.57 4.71 6.43
N SER A 423 -21.08 5.93 6.23
CA SER A 423 -21.84 6.27 5.03
C SER A 423 -21.03 6.06 3.74
N VAL A 424 -19.72 6.34 3.75
CA VAL A 424 -18.83 6.10 2.59
C VAL A 424 -18.58 4.61 2.42
N VAL A 425 -18.38 3.86 3.52
CA VAL A 425 -18.24 2.40 3.47
C VAL A 425 -19.47 1.76 2.84
N PHE A 426 -20.69 2.17 3.17
CA PHE A 426 -21.89 1.63 2.52
C PHE A 426 -22.00 2.00 1.04
N ALA A 427 -21.52 3.18 0.63
CA ALA A 427 -21.42 3.51 -0.79
C ALA A 427 -20.43 2.57 -1.51
N TYR A 428 -19.31 2.24 -0.86
CA TYR A 428 -18.36 1.24 -1.36
C TYR A 428 -18.94 -0.18 -1.43
N LEU A 429 -19.68 -0.63 -0.40
CA LEU A 429 -20.28 -1.97 -0.35
C LEU A 429 -21.24 -2.23 -1.52
N GLU A 430 -21.93 -1.19 -1.99
CA GLU A 430 -22.96 -1.34 -3.04
C GLU A 430 -22.46 -0.96 -4.45
N GLU A 431 -21.54 0.00 -4.56
CA GLU A 431 -21.14 0.59 -5.85
C GLU A 431 -19.61 0.66 -6.06
N GLY A 432 -18.81 0.09 -5.15
CA GLY A 432 -17.35 0.04 -5.26
C GLY A 432 -16.66 1.40 -5.13
N GLY A 433 -15.39 1.48 -5.49
CA GLY A 433 -14.59 2.70 -5.41
C GLY A 433 -15.09 3.83 -6.34
N ASP A 434 -15.70 3.46 -7.47
CA ASP A 434 -16.34 4.44 -8.36
C ASP A 434 -17.64 5.00 -7.74
N GLY A 435 -18.37 4.20 -6.96
CA GLY A 435 -19.47 4.66 -6.13
C GLY A 435 -19.05 5.69 -5.08
N VAL A 436 -17.92 5.45 -4.41
CA VAL A 436 -17.33 6.40 -3.44
C VAL A 436 -17.02 7.74 -4.10
N THR A 437 -16.36 7.71 -5.27
CA THR A 437 -15.99 8.92 -6.02
C THR A 437 -17.23 9.70 -6.46
N ARG A 438 -18.22 9.03 -7.06
CA ARG A 438 -19.47 9.68 -7.47
C ARG A 438 -20.25 10.27 -6.30
N TYR A 439 -20.21 9.61 -5.14
CA TYR A 439 -20.87 10.13 -3.95
C TYR A 439 -20.21 11.42 -3.46
N GLN A 440 -18.88 11.51 -3.50
CA GLN A 440 -18.13 12.74 -3.24
C GLN A 440 -18.49 13.83 -4.26
N ASP A 441 -18.43 13.53 -5.57
CA ASP A 441 -18.71 14.49 -6.62
C ASP A 441 -20.15 15.04 -6.53
N ALA A 442 -21.12 14.19 -6.18
CA ALA A 442 -22.50 14.60 -6.00
C ALA A 442 -22.67 15.62 -4.87
N ARG A 443 -21.87 15.54 -3.79
CA ARG A 443 -21.88 16.54 -2.72
C ARG A 443 -21.21 17.84 -3.15
N VAL A 444 -20.04 17.76 -3.80
CA VAL A 444 -19.31 18.92 -4.31
C VAL A 444 -20.13 19.72 -5.33
N ASN A 445 -20.79 19.04 -6.25
CA ASN A 445 -21.52 19.65 -7.37
C ASN A 445 -22.95 20.08 -7.02
N HIS A 446 -23.36 19.98 -5.75
CA HIS A 446 -24.70 20.39 -5.35
C HIS A 446 -24.86 21.92 -5.47
N PRO A 447 -25.99 22.46 -5.98
CA PRO A 447 -26.13 23.90 -6.25
C PRO A 447 -25.93 24.83 -5.05
N HIS A 448 -26.14 24.30 -3.84
CA HIS A 448 -25.99 25.04 -2.58
C HIS A 448 -24.70 24.68 -1.81
N ALA A 449 -23.82 23.88 -2.40
CA ALA A 449 -22.51 23.58 -1.81
C ALA A 449 -21.59 24.81 -1.89
N ASP A 450 -20.65 24.91 -0.96
CA ASP A 450 -19.64 25.98 -0.91
C ASP A 450 -18.41 25.67 -1.80
N GLY A 451 -18.54 24.72 -2.74
CA GLY A 451 -17.45 24.24 -3.59
C GLY A 451 -16.50 23.22 -2.90
N TYR A 452 -16.82 22.81 -1.67
CA TYR A 452 -16.06 21.81 -0.92
C TYR A 452 -16.89 20.54 -0.68
N ASP A 453 -16.24 19.38 -0.60
CA ASP A 453 -16.92 18.14 -0.20
C ASP A 453 -17.23 18.17 1.30
N ARG A 454 -18.52 18.18 1.66
CA ARG A 454 -19.00 18.19 3.06
C ARG A 454 -20.29 17.38 3.24
N PHE A 455 -20.48 16.86 4.45
CA PHE A 455 -21.73 16.19 4.86
C PHE A 455 -22.80 17.16 5.40
N PHE A 456 -22.55 18.47 5.34
CA PHE A 456 -23.50 19.51 5.71
C PHE A 456 -23.37 20.73 4.80
N LEU A 457 -24.43 21.53 4.70
CA LEU A 457 -24.42 22.82 4.01
C LEU A 457 -24.13 23.94 5.01
N ARG A 458 -23.21 24.84 4.65
CA ARG A 458 -22.88 26.02 5.47
C ARG A 458 -24.03 27.03 5.51
N ASN A 459 -24.06 27.82 6.58
CA ASN A 459 -24.98 28.94 6.74
C ASN A 459 -24.71 29.98 5.63
N THR A 460 -25.73 30.35 4.86
CA THR A 460 -25.75 31.64 4.15
C THR A 460 -26.45 32.66 5.05
N ASN A 461 -26.40 33.96 4.75
CA ASN A 461 -26.97 35.01 5.61
C ASN A 461 -28.46 34.81 6.01
N PHE A 462 -29.18 33.84 5.41
CA PHE A 462 -30.60 33.56 5.66
C PHE A 462 -30.96 32.07 5.92
N THR A 463 -30.02 31.11 5.99
CA THR A 463 -30.38 29.66 6.06
C THR A 463 -29.57 28.86 7.09
N PRO A 464 -30.19 28.27 8.14
CA PRO A 464 -29.47 27.55 9.18
C PRO A 464 -28.67 26.35 8.63
N LEU A 465 -27.63 25.94 9.35
CA LEU A 465 -26.86 24.71 9.06
C LEU A 465 -27.81 23.51 8.90
N LYS A 466 -27.64 22.75 7.83
CA LYS A 466 -28.43 21.56 7.52
C LYS A 466 -27.52 20.43 7.06
N VAL A 467 -27.96 19.20 7.33
CA VAL A 467 -27.37 18.01 6.73
C VAL A 467 -27.45 18.12 5.22
N HIS A 468 -26.42 17.65 4.52
CA HIS A 468 -26.37 17.73 3.07
C HIS A 468 -27.46 16.82 2.44
N PRO A 469 -28.38 17.34 1.61
CA PRO A 469 -29.52 16.57 1.09
C PRO A 469 -29.12 15.41 0.17
N VAL A 470 -27.96 15.49 -0.46
CA VAL A 470 -27.38 14.38 -1.25
C VAL A 470 -27.18 13.12 -0.40
N ILE A 471 -26.96 13.24 0.92
CA ILE A 471 -26.77 12.07 1.79
C ILE A 471 -28.01 11.16 1.74
N SER A 472 -29.20 11.71 2.03
CA SER A 472 -30.42 10.91 2.06
C SER A 472 -30.86 10.42 0.69
N LYS A 473 -30.59 11.22 -0.36
CA LYS A 473 -30.80 10.81 -1.75
C LYS A 473 -29.92 9.62 -2.11
N TRP A 474 -28.63 9.68 -1.76
CA TRP A 474 -27.68 8.62 -2.03
C TRP A 474 -27.99 7.37 -1.21
N HIS A 475 -28.30 7.51 0.07
CA HIS A 475 -28.70 6.38 0.93
C HIS A 475 -29.94 5.66 0.39
N SER A 476 -30.94 6.40 -0.09
CA SER A 476 -32.12 5.82 -0.72
C SER A 476 -31.75 5.02 -1.98
N PHE A 477 -30.87 5.56 -2.83
CA PHE A 477 -30.34 4.85 -4.00
C PHE A 477 -29.60 3.55 -3.62
N LEU A 478 -28.75 3.57 -2.60
CA LEU A 478 -28.03 2.37 -2.13
C LEU A 478 -29.00 1.31 -1.59
N ILE A 479 -30.04 1.73 -0.87
CA ILE A 479 -31.09 0.83 -0.37
C ILE A 479 -31.82 0.17 -1.53
N GLU A 480 -32.25 0.95 -2.53
CA GLU A 480 -32.93 0.43 -3.71
C GLU A 480 -32.06 -0.58 -4.48
N ARG A 481 -30.75 -0.31 -4.61
CA ARG A 481 -29.80 -1.23 -5.26
C ARG A 481 -29.66 -2.55 -4.50
N ALA A 482 -29.64 -2.50 -3.17
CA ALA A 482 -29.61 -3.70 -2.34
C ALA A 482 -30.95 -4.46 -2.37
N GLU A 483 -32.09 -3.76 -2.30
CA GLU A 483 -33.44 -4.36 -2.40
C GLU A 483 -33.65 -5.06 -3.75
N GLN A 484 -33.15 -4.48 -4.85
CA GLN A 484 -33.19 -5.09 -6.18
C GLN A 484 -32.41 -6.40 -6.27
N ARG A 485 -31.31 -6.52 -5.52
CA ARG A 485 -30.51 -7.76 -5.47
C ARG A 485 -31.15 -8.79 -4.55
N HIS A 486 -31.48 -8.39 -3.32
CA HIS A 486 -32.13 -9.25 -2.34
C HIS A 486 -32.96 -8.41 -1.35
N PRO A 487 -34.29 -8.63 -1.22
CA PRO A 487 -35.15 -7.81 -0.37
C PRO A 487 -34.71 -7.73 1.08
N GLU A 488 -34.24 -8.85 1.65
CA GLU A 488 -33.75 -8.84 3.04
C GLU A 488 -32.42 -8.11 3.17
N GLU A 489 -31.54 -8.17 2.16
CA GLU A 489 -30.29 -7.41 2.17
C GLU A 489 -30.59 -5.90 2.13
N GLY A 490 -31.54 -5.50 1.27
CA GLY A 490 -32.09 -4.15 1.24
C GLY A 490 -32.60 -3.68 2.61
N ALA A 491 -33.31 -4.55 3.34
CA ALA A 491 -33.75 -4.26 4.71
C ALA A 491 -32.57 -4.06 5.69
N VAL A 492 -31.48 -4.83 5.54
CA VAL A 492 -30.26 -4.66 6.36
C VAL A 492 -29.55 -3.34 6.04
N VAL A 493 -29.38 -3.01 4.76
CA VAL A 493 -28.77 -1.73 4.33
C VAL A 493 -29.61 -0.55 4.82
N LYS A 494 -30.93 -0.64 4.66
CA LYS A 494 -31.88 0.37 5.14
C LYS A 494 -31.81 0.57 6.65
N PHE A 495 -31.70 -0.52 7.41
CA PHE A 495 -31.59 -0.47 8.87
C PHE A 495 -30.42 0.42 9.33
N MET A 496 -29.24 0.23 8.75
CA MET A 496 -28.06 1.02 9.15
C MET A 496 -28.09 2.45 8.60
N LEU A 497 -28.43 2.62 7.31
CA LEU A 497 -28.40 3.95 6.67
C LEU A 497 -29.45 4.90 7.25
N ARG A 498 -30.68 4.43 7.49
CA ARG A 498 -31.72 5.26 8.11
C ARG A 498 -31.40 5.63 9.56
N TYR A 499 -30.71 4.74 10.29
CA TYR A 499 -30.20 5.06 11.62
C TYR A 499 -29.16 6.19 11.58
N LEU A 500 -28.22 6.16 10.63
CA LEU A 500 -27.25 7.26 10.47
C LEU A 500 -27.96 8.58 10.22
N GLU A 501 -28.95 8.61 9.32
CA GLU A 501 -29.73 9.82 9.03
C GLU A 501 -30.48 10.36 10.25
N SER A 502 -31.15 9.50 11.02
CA SER A 502 -32.03 9.94 12.11
C SER A 502 -31.31 10.22 13.44
N SER A 503 -30.13 9.64 13.64
CA SER A 503 -29.51 9.56 14.98
C SER A 503 -28.04 9.96 15.03
N VAL A 504 -27.35 10.03 13.89
CA VAL A 504 -25.93 10.43 13.82
C VAL A 504 -25.76 11.75 13.08
N PHE A 505 -26.40 11.90 11.91
CA PHE A 505 -26.40 13.13 11.13
C PHE A 505 -27.39 14.15 11.69
N GLU A 506 -27.22 14.48 12.97
CA GLU A 506 -27.95 15.56 13.64
C GLU A 506 -27.07 16.80 13.78
N VAL A 507 -27.55 17.97 13.32
CA VAL A 507 -26.78 19.22 13.39
C VAL A 507 -26.58 19.63 14.85
N LYS A 508 -27.57 19.39 15.72
CA LYS A 508 -27.46 19.63 17.16
C LYS A 508 -26.71 18.47 17.81
N GLN A 509 -25.50 18.73 18.28
CA GLN A 509 -24.62 17.73 18.91
C GLN A 509 -25.32 16.93 20.01
N THR A 510 -26.07 17.58 20.90
CA THR A 510 -26.75 16.94 22.05
C THR A 510 -27.88 15.97 21.66
N LYS A 511 -28.29 15.96 20.39
CA LYS A 511 -29.28 15.01 19.87
C LYS A 511 -28.66 13.78 19.22
N ARG A 512 -27.34 13.79 18.96
CA ARG A 512 -26.66 12.63 18.39
C ARG A 512 -26.62 11.51 19.41
N HIS A 513 -26.82 10.28 18.94
CA HIS A 513 -26.50 9.10 19.74
C HIS A 513 -25.00 9.00 19.98
N GLY A 514 -24.60 8.31 21.05
CA GLY A 514 -23.19 8.06 21.35
C GLY A 514 -22.59 6.95 20.49
N VAL A 515 -21.27 6.81 20.59
CA VAL A 515 -20.52 5.79 19.83
C VAL A 515 -20.89 4.35 20.22
N LYS A 516 -21.32 4.11 21.47
CA LYS A 516 -21.75 2.80 21.95
C LYS A 516 -23.01 2.33 21.22
N GLU A 517 -23.95 3.24 20.98
CA GLU A 517 -25.14 2.97 20.20
C GLU A 517 -24.78 2.66 18.74
N VAL A 518 -23.85 3.43 18.14
CA VAL A 518 -23.35 3.17 16.78
C VAL A 518 -22.69 1.78 16.67
N GLU A 519 -21.85 1.41 17.65
CA GLU A 519 -21.24 0.07 17.71
C GLU A 519 -22.31 -1.03 17.78
N SER A 520 -23.37 -0.82 18.57
CA SER A 520 -24.47 -1.77 18.74
C SER A 520 -25.26 -1.96 17.44
N MET A 521 -25.52 -0.87 16.71
CA MET A 521 -26.21 -0.91 15.42
C MET A 521 -25.36 -1.61 14.35
N LEU A 522 -24.05 -1.38 14.32
CA LEU A 522 -23.14 -2.10 13.42
C LEU A 522 -23.06 -3.59 13.76
N LEU A 523 -23.04 -3.94 15.05
CA LEU A 523 -23.06 -5.34 15.50
C LEU A 523 -24.36 -6.03 15.06
N GLU A 524 -25.51 -5.37 15.18
CA GLU A 524 -26.78 -5.93 14.72
C GLU A 524 -26.80 -6.08 13.19
N THR A 525 -26.31 -5.07 12.47
CA THR A 525 -26.18 -5.10 11.00
C THR A 525 -25.30 -6.28 10.54
N TYR A 526 -24.15 -6.49 11.19
CA TYR A 526 -23.28 -7.64 10.96
C TYR A 526 -23.99 -8.97 11.20
N LYS A 527 -24.71 -9.10 12.33
CA LYS A 527 -25.49 -10.31 12.64
C LYS A 527 -26.57 -10.59 11.59
N LYS A 528 -27.24 -9.55 11.08
CA LYS A 528 -28.23 -9.70 10.01
C LYS A 528 -27.58 -10.18 8.71
N TYR A 529 -26.44 -9.61 8.31
CA TYR A 529 -25.69 -10.08 7.14
C TYR A 529 -25.22 -11.54 7.28
N ASN A 530 -24.67 -11.94 8.43
CA ASN A 530 -24.28 -13.34 8.67
C ASN A 530 -25.47 -14.31 8.66
N LYS A 531 -26.68 -13.84 8.98
CA LYS A 531 -27.88 -14.67 8.89
C LYS A 531 -28.28 -14.89 7.42
N LEU A 532 -28.22 -13.84 6.60
CA LEU A 532 -28.48 -13.93 5.15
C LEU A 532 -27.59 -14.98 4.47
N GLU A 533 -26.35 -15.13 4.93
CA GLU A 533 -25.45 -16.17 4.42
C GLU A 533 -25.93 -17.59 4.75
N ARG A 534 -26.43 -17.83 5.98
CA ARG A 534 -26.88 -19.17 6.41
C ARG A 534 -28.19 -19.59 5.78
N ASP A 535 -29.04 -18.60 5.47
CA ASP A 535 -30.36 -18.79 4.88
C ASP A 535 -30.29 -18.82 3.34
N ASP A 536 -29.13 -18.52 2.74
CA ASP A 536 -28.88 -18.72 1.30
C ASP A 536 -28.83 -20.23 1.01
N PRO A 537 -29.81 -20.80 0.29
CA PRO A 537 -29.84 -22.23 0.04
C PRO A 537 -28.63 -22.62 -0.80
N ASP A 538 -27.98 -23.71 -0.43
CA ASP A 538 -26.99 -24.43 -1.25
C ASP A 538 -27.28 -24.27 -2.76
N PRO A 539 -26.38 -23.66 -3.56
CA PRO A 539 -26.60 -23.43 -4.99
C PRO A 539 -26.77 -24.72 -5.81
N GLY A 540 -26.63 -25.89 -5.19
CA GLY A 540 -27.01 -27.20 -5.74
C GLY A 540 -28.52 -27.44 -5.87
N ARG A 541 -29.41 -26.67 -5.21
CA ARG A 541 -30.87 -26.83 -5.38
C ARG A 541 -31.43 -25.88 -6.43
N ARG A 542 -31.64 -26.42 -7.64
CA ARG A 542 -32.43 -25.81 -8.70
C ARG A 542 -33.75 -25.23 -8.14
N PRO A 543 -34.18 -24.02 -8.56
CA PRO A 543 -35.58 -23.65 -8.42
C PRO A 543 -36.40 -24.65 -9.22
N VAL A 544 -37.30 -25.37 -8.53
CA VAL A 544 -38.33 -26.16 -9.19
C VAL A 544 -39.17 -25.16 -10.00
N PRO A 545 -39.26 -25.31 -11.34
CA PRO A 545 -40.13 -24.45 -12.13
C PRO A 545 -41.56 -24.60 -11.58
N PRO A 546 -42.34 -23.51 -11.45
CA PRO A 546 -43.76 -23.65 -11.16
C PRO A 546 -44.39 -24.57 -12.21
N SER A 547 -45.20 -25.53 -11.76
CA SER A 547 -45.82 -26.53 -12.61
C SER A 547 -46.55 -25.88 -13.79
N PRO A 548 -46.39 -26.40 -15.03
CA PRO A 548 -46.93 -25.74 -16.21
C PRO A 548 -48.44 -25.96 -16.28
N LYS A 549 -49.22 -24.95 -15.85
CA LYS A 549 -50.64 -24.87 -16.25
C LYS A 549 -50.73 -24.16 -17.61
N LEU A 550 -50.96 -24.99 -18.63
CA LEU A 550 -51.73 -24.75 -19.85
C LEU A 550 -51.57 -23.37 -20.53
N TRP A 551 -50.53 -23.22 -21.35
CA TRP A 551 -50.55 -22.28 -22.48
C TRP A 551 -50.30 -23.06 -23.76
N HIS A 552 -51.39 -23.34 -24.48
CA HIS A 552 -51.32 -23.91 -25.82
C HIS A 552 -50.88 -22.85 -26.83
N ARG A 553 -49.87 -23.23 -27.61
CA ARG A 553 -49.68 -22.95 -29.05
C ARG A 553 -49.98 -21.53 -29.53
N ILE A 554 -48.93 -20.71 -29.60
CA ILE A 554 -48.61 -19.98 -30.83
C ILE A 554 -47.09 -20.15 -31.07
N ARG A 555 -46.74 -20.87 -32.13
CA ARG A 555 -45.36 -20.96 -32.64
C ARG A 555 -45.07 -19.70 -33.46
N PRO A 556 -44.06 -18.88 -33.13
CA PRO A 556 -43.32 -18.16 -34.14
C PRO A 556 -42.29 -19.11 -34.75
N ARG A 557 -42.23 -19.12 -36.08
CA ARG A 557 -41.33 -19.91 -36.91
C ARG A 557 -39.87 -19.78 -36.44
N SER A 558 -39.20 -20.91 -36.27
CA SER A 558 -37.74 -20.96 -36.12
C SER A 558 -37.09 -20.45 -37.41
N ALA A 559 -36.35 -19.35 -37.29
CA ALA A 559 -35.23 -19.10 -38.18
C ALA A 559 -34.07 -19.97 -37.67
N ARG A 560 -33.53 -20.82 -38.55
CA ARG A 560 -32.34 -21.63 -38.32
C ARG A 560 -31.15 -20.71 -37.99
N SER A 561 -30.59 -20.84 -36.80
CA SER A 561 -29.23 -20.40 -36.46
C SER A 561 -28.50 -21.63 -35.94
N ALA A 562 -27.40 -22.01 -36.58
CA ALA A 562 -26.55 -23.12 -36.15
C ALA A 562 -26.10 -22.90 -34.69
N ASP A 563 -26.24 -23.92 -33.86
CA ASP A 563 -25.78 -23.93 -32.47
C ASP A 563 -24.27 -23.63 -32.44
N ARG A 564 -23.89 -22.48 -31.87
CA ARG A 564 -22.50 -22.09 -31.63
C ARG A 564 -22.13 -22.52 -30.21
N GLN A 565 -21.17 -23.43 -30.09
CA GLN A 565 -20.75 -24.00 -28.82
C GLN A 565 -19.96 -22.96 -28.00
N VAL A 566 -20.38 -22.72 -26.77
CA VAL A 566 -19.64 -21.93 -25.77
C VAL A 566 -19.29 -22.88 -24.64
N ASP A 567 -18.00 -23.10 -24.42
CA ASP A 567 -17.54 -23.91 -23.30
C ASP A 567 -17.39 -23.00 -22.07
N VAL A 568 -17.86 -23.48 -20.90
CA VAL A 568 -17.97 -22.70 -19.67
C VAL A 568 -17.38 -23.48 -18.50
N TRP A 569 -16.43 -22.86 -17.80
CA TRP A 569 -15.76 -23.45 -16.64
C TRP A 569 -15.90 -22.52 -15.43
N ASN A 570 -16.72 -22.94 -14.45
CA ASN A 570 -16.90 -22.19 -13.20
C ASN A 570 -15.79 -22.55 -12.22
N LEU A 571 -15.16 -21.53 -11.66
CA LEU A 571 -14.15 -21.59 -10.62
C LEU A 571 -14.84 -21.32 -9.28
N SER A 572 -14.62 -22.20 -8.31
CA SER A 572 -15.18 -22.10 -6.96
C SER A 572 -14.05 -21.87 -5.94
N PRO A 573 -13.42 -20.69 -5.90
CA PRO A 573 -12.34 -20.43 -4.96
C PRO A 573 -12.89 -20.28 -3.53
N LEU A 574 -12.04 -20.54 -2.52
CA LEU A 574 -12.38 -20.32 -1.11
C LEU A 574 -12.58 -18.83 -0.82
N GLU A 575 -11.78 -17.98 -1.46
CA GLU A 575 -11.85 -16.52 -1.40
C GLU A 575 -12.12 -15.98 -2.81
N PRO A 576 -12.94 -14.92 -2.96
CA PRO A 576 -13.22 -14.33 -4.26
C PRO A 576 -11.95 -13.72 -4.88
N PHE A 577 -11.80 -13.91 -6.19
CA PHE A 577 -10.69 -13.31 -6.92
C PHE A 577 -10.89 -11.80 -7.06
N LYS A 578 -9.78 -11.08 -6.93
CA LYS A 578 -9.66 -9.64 -7.07
C LYS A 578 -9.39 -9.21 -8.50
N GLY A 579 -8.75 -10.07 -9.29
CA GLY A 579 -8.35 -9.79 -10.66
C GLY A 579 -8.13 -11.05 -11.48
N CYS A 580 -8.10 -10.90 -12.80
CA CYS A 580 -7.76 -11.96 -13.75
C CYS A 580 -6.97 -11.42 -14.95
N GLN A 581 -6.21 -12.29 -15.60
CA GLN A 581 -5.36 -11.96 -16.75
C GLN A 581 -5.27 -13.16 -17.71
N ILE A 582 -5.23 -12.89 -19.02
CA ILE A 582 -5.06 -13.91 -20.06
C ILE A 582 -3.72 -13.68 -20.77
N SER A 583 -2.94 -14.73 -21.00
CA SER A 583 -1.71 -14.65 -21.81
C SER A 583 -2.02 -14.25 -23.27
N PRO A 584 -1.14 -13.55 -23.99
CA PRO A 584 -1.42 -13.06 -25.35
C PRO A 584 -1.82 -14.13 -26.38
N ASN A 585 -1.38 -15.38 -26.18
CA ASN A 585 -1.70 -16.53 -27.02
C ASN A 585 -2.88 -17.38 -26.49
N GLY A 586 -3.52 -16.96 -25.41
CA GLY A 586 -4.65 -17.66 -24.79
C GLY A 586 -4.30 -18.97 -24.07
N THR A 587 -3.03 -19.35 -23.93
CA THR A 587 -2.62 -20.62 -23.31
C THR A 587 -2.88 -20.65 -21.79
N TYR A 588 -2.69 -19.52 -21.12
CA TYR A 588 -2.81 -19.39 -19.68
C TYR A 588 -3.85 -18.35 -19.27
N VAL A 589 -4.59 -18.68 -18.21
CA VAL A 589 -5.47 -17.75 -17.49
C VAL A 589 -5.03 -17.71 -16.04
N ALA A 590 -4.68 -16.52 -15.55
CA ALA A 590 -4.36 -16.31 -14.14
C ALA A 590 -5.51 -15.59 -13.44
N TYR A 591 -5.82 -16.03 -12.23
CA TYR A 591 -6.67 -15.33 -11.28
C TYR A 591 -5.89 -15.11 -9.99
N TRP A 592 -6.19 -14.04 -9.25
CA TRP A 592 -5.53 -13.82 -7.96
C TRP A 592 -6.47 -13.20 -6.92
N THR A 593 -6.23 -13.56 -5.67
CA THR A 593 -6.76 -12.90 -4.47
C THR A 593 -5.70 -11.95 -3.92
N ASP A 594 -5.91 -11.38 -2.73
CA ASP A 594 -4.88 -10.56 -2.08
C ASP A 594 -3.62 -11.34 -1.70
N ILE A 595 -3.70 -12.65 -1.54
CA ILE A 595 -2.58 -13.48 -1.08
C ILE A 595 -2.23 -14.62 -2.02
N LYS A 596 -3.14 -15.03 -2.90
CA LYS A 596 -2.99 -16.23 -3.73
C LYS A 596 -3.07 -15.92 -5.20
N ILE A 597 -2.20 -16.54 -6.00
CA ILE A 597 -2.26 -16.58 -7.46
C ILE A 597 -2.60 -18.00 -7.87
N SER A 598 -3.58 -18.16 -8.77
CA SER A 598 -4.02 -19.44 -9.33
C SER A 598 -3.94 -19.38 -10.85
N LEU A 599 -3.23 -20.33 -11.46
CA LEU A 599 -3.00 -20.41 -12.90
C LEU A 599 -3.78 -21.59 -13.50
N TYR A 600 -4.46 -21.37 -14.62
CA TYR A 600 -5.27 -22.36 -15.32
C TYR A 600 -4.77 -22.56 -16.77
N THR A 601 -4.89 -23.78 -17.27
CA THR A 601 -4.54 -24.21 -18.64
C THR A 601 -5.73 -24.91 -19.29
N SER A 602 -5.69 -25.09 -20.61
CA SER A 602 -6.66 -25.92 -21.35
C SER A 602 -6.76 -27.34 -20.77
N HIS A 603 -5.64 -27.90 -20.30
CA HIS A 603 -5.60 -29.21 -19.66
C HIS A 603 -6.27 -29.21 -18.27
N SER A 604 -6.00 -28.20 -17.44
CA SER A 604 -6.55 -28.12 -16.09
C SER A 604 -8.07 -27.88 -16.07
N VAL A 605 -8.61 -27.25 -17.12
CA VAL A 605 -10.06 -27.04 -17.28
C VAL A 605 -10.77 -28.19 -17.99
N SER A 606 -10.07 -28.99 -18.81
CA SER A 606 -10.65 -30.14 -19.53
C SER A 606 -10.65 -31.45 -18.75
N LEU A 607 -9.70 -31.62 -17.81
CA LEU A 607 -9.68 -32.72 -16.86
C LEU A 607 -10.70 -32.48 -15.74
N GLN A 608 -11.97 -32.87 -15.92
CA GLN A 608 -12.83 -33.50 -14.89
C GLN A 608 -14.32 -33.46 -15.27
N ASN A 609 -14.99 -34.61 -15.19
CA ASN A 609 -16.40 -34.78 -15.52
C ASN A 609 -17.39 -34.24 -14.47
N GLN A 610 -16.97 -33.52 -13.42
CA GLN A 610 -17.89 -33.02 -12.37
C GLN A 610 -17.38 -31.72 -11.70
N ASN A 611 -18.06 -30.61 -11.99
CA ASN A 611 -18.30 -29.38 -11.21
C ASN A 611 -17.19 -28.62 -10.44
N LEU A 612 -15.93 -29.09 -10.32
CA LEU A 612 -14.85 -28.35 -9.62
C LEU A 612 -13.56 -28.29 -10.44
N VAL A 613 -13.35 -27.18 -11.13
CA VAL A 613 -12.11 -26.87 -11.86
C VAL A 613 -10.99 -26.59 -10.86
N LYS A 614 -9.87 -27.30 -10.98
CA LYS A 614 -8.67 -27.04 -10.18
C LYS A 614 -7.61 -26.29 -10.99
N PRO A 615 -6.88 -25.36 -10.37
CA PRO A 615 -5.76 -24.68 -11.03
C PRO A 615 -4.60 -25.65 -11.32
N ALA A 616 -3.88 -25.39 -12.39
CA ALA A 616 -2.66 -26.10 -12.78
C ALA A 616 -1.50 -25.80 -11.82
N ALA A 617 -1.40 -24.55 -11.35
CA ALA A 617 -0.41 -24.13 -10.37
C ALA A 617 -0.96 -23.02 -9.47
N GLU A 618 -0.47 -22.96 -8.23
CA GLU A 618 -0.85 -21.93 -7.28
C GLU A 618 0.37 -21.44 -6.50
N TYR A 619 0.35 -20.17 -6.09
CA TYR A 619 1.34 -19.60 -5.20
C TYR A 619 0.67 -18.67 -4.18
N SER A 620 1.05 -18.79 -2.92
CA SER A 620 0.57 -17.93 -1.84
C SER A 620 1.71 -17.09 -1.28
N LEU A 621 1.46 -15.82 -1.00
CA LEU A 621 2.39 -14.97 -0.25
C LEU A 621 2.69 -15.61 1.10
N GLU A 622 3.97 -15.72 1.44
CA GLU A 622 4.42 -16.28 2.71
C GLU A 622 3.92 -15.44 3.90
N SER A 623 3.72 -16.08 5.04
CA SER A 623 3.22 -15.45 6.27
C SER A 623 4.18 -14.42 6.85
N GLU A 624 5.46 -14.40 6.45
CA GLU A 624 6.42 -13.36 6.83
C GLU A 624 6.10 -12.00 6.15
N TYR A 625 5.27 -11.99 5.10
CA TYR A 625 4.87 -10.79 4.35
C TYR A 625 3.42 -10.36 4.65
N MET A 626 3.08 -10.21 5.93
CA MET A 626 1.73 -9.78 6.38
C MET A 626 1.36 -8.34 6.01
N ASN A 627 2.34 -7.54 5.60
CA ASN A 627 2.22 -6.11 5.33
C ASN A 627 2.03 -5.79 3.83
N CYS A 628 1.86 -6.79 2.97
CA CYS A 628 1.56 -6.56 1.55
C CYS A 628 0.52 -7.55 0.99
N ILE A 629 -0.08 -7.16 -0.12
CA ILE A 629 -1.03 -7.96 -0.90
C ILE A 629 -0.65 -7.91 -2.38
N TRP A 630 -1.12 -8.88 -3.17
CA TRP A 630 -1.02 -8.82 -4.63
C TRP A 630 -1.81 -7.63 -5.18
N LYS A 631 -1.18 -6.90 -6.09
CA LYS A 631 -1.71 -5.66 -6.66
C LYS A 631 -2.08 -5.84 -8.13
N GLU A 632 -1.11 -6.12 -8.98
CA GLU A 632 -1.28 -6.25 -10.44
C GLU A 632 -0.50 -7.47 -10.94
N ILE A 633 -1.01 -8.11 -12.01
CA ILE A 633 -0.38 -9.24 -12.68
C ILE A 633 -0.34 -9.05 -14.20
N ALA A 634 0.83 -9.30 -14.79
CA ALA A 634 1.00 -9.46 -16.23
C ALA A 634 1.42 -10.89 -16.53
N LEU A 635 0.95 -11.41 -17.65
CA LEU A 635 1.08 -12.81 -18.00
C LEU A 635 1.49 -12.94 -19.46
N THR A 636 2.44 -13.81 -19.72
CA THR A 636 2.86 -14.27 -21.05
C THR A 636 2.97 -15.79 -21.04
N GLN A 637 3.31 -16.38 -22.18
CA GLN A 637 3.60 -17.82 -22.30
C GLN A 637 4.80 -18.28 -21.45
N ARG A 638 5.74 -17.38 -21.11
CA ARG A 638 6.95 -17.73 -20.38
C ARG A 638 6.99 -17.21 -18.95
N TYR A 639 6.52 -15.99 -18.74
CA TYR A 639 6.60 -15.32 -17.44
C TYR A 639 5.24 -14.85 -16.95
N LEU A 640 5.01 -15.02 -15.65
CA LEU A 640 4.01 -14.28 -14.88
C LEU A 640 4.75 -13.29 -13.99
N VAL A 641 4.42 -12.00 -14.09
CA VAL A 641 4.99 -10.96 -13.22
C VAL A 641 3.89 -10.40 -12.34
N ALA A 642 4.05 -10.50 -11.03
CA ALA A 642 3.08 -10.02 -10.04
C ALA A 642 3.72 -8.95 -9.14
N SER A 643 3.06 -7.80 -8.99
CA SER A 643 3.49 -6.74 -8.08
C SER A 643 2.77 -6.83 -6.73
N THR A 644 3.42 -6.36 -5.68
CA THR A 644 2.85 -6.27 -4.33
C THR A 644 2.62 -4.82 -3.93
N THR A 645 1.65 -4.58 -3.05
CA THR A 645 1.51 -3.27 -2.40
C THR A 645 2.74 -2.99 -1.54
N GLY A 646 3.18 -1.74 -1.53
CA GLY A 646 4.33 -1.33 -0.74
C GLY A 646 4.70 0.10 -1.08
N ALA A 647 5.87 0.53 -0.66
CA ALA A 647 6.33 1.87 -1.01
C ALA A 647 7.39 1.84 -2.11
N ASN A 648 8.19 0.78 -2.20
CA ASN A 648 9.17 0.57 -3.24
C ASN A 648 8.62 -0.27 -4.39
N PHE A 649 9.30 -0.22 -5.53
CA PHE A 649 9.16 -1.17 -6.61
C PHE A 649 9.42 -2.58 -6.08
N GLN A 650 8.38 -3.40 -6.06
CA GLN A 650 8.46 -4.81 -5.66
C GLN A 650 7.62 -5.66 -6.61
N CYS A 651 8.26 -6.67 -7.20
CA CYS A 651 7.57 -7.66 -8.01
C CYS A 651 8.20 -9.05 -7.91
N TYR A 652 7.37 -10.05 -8.17
CA TYR A 652 7.74 -11.46 -8.30
C TYR A 652 7.66 -11.83 -9.78
N ILE A 653 8.73 -12.43 -10.29
CA ILE A 653 8.84 -12.92 -11.67
C ILE A 653 8.84 -14.43 -11.62
N PHE A 654 7.73 -15.06 -11.98
CA PHE A 654 7.58 -16.52 -12.06
C PHE A 654 7.98 -17.00 -13.46
N ASP A 655 8.93 -17.94 -13.52
CA ASP A 655 9.34 -18.61 -14.75
C ASP A 655 8.52 -19.88 -14.93
N LEU A 656 7.56 -19.82 -15.86
CA LEU A 656 6.57 -20.87 -16.06
C LEU A 656 7.17 -22.11 -16.75
N GLU A 657 8.32 -21.98 -17.42
CA GLU A 657 8.98 -23.05 -18.19
C GLU A 657 10.18 -23.69 -17.45
N ALA A 658 10.72 -23.04 -16.42
CA ALA A 658 11.92 -23.49 -15.71
C ALA A 658 11.82 -24.90 -15.07
N GLY A 659 10.61 -25.42 -14.85
CA GLY A 659 10.36 -26.68 -14.16
C GLY A 659 10.59 -27.98 -14.94
N ARG A 660 10.94 -27.94 -16.24
CA ARG A 660 11.08 -29.12 -17.13
C ARG A 660 9.87 -30.09 -17.09
N SER A 661 8.69 -29.60 -16.74
CA SER A 661 7.43 -30.35 -16.75
C SER A 661 6.57 -29.94 -17.96
N VAL A 662 5.62 -30.79 -18.35
CA VAL A 662 4.60 -30.47 -19.36
C VAL A 662 3.62 -29.40 -18.84
N ASP A 663 3.46 -29.30 -17.51
CA ASP A 663 2.59 -28.33 -16.85
C ASP A 663 3.35 -27.10 -16.33
N PRO A 664 2.74 -25.90 -16.35
CA PRO A 664 3.36 -24.67 -15.84
C PRO A 664 3.58 -24.75 -14.32
N SER A 665 4.64 -24.10 -13.83
CA SER A 665 4.96 -24.07 -12.40
C SER A 665 5.07 -22.64 -11.87
N LEU A 666 4.54 -22.40 -10.66
CA LEU A 666 4.77 -21.17 -9.90
C LEU A 666 5.83 -21.35 -8.79
N ASN A 667 6.57 -22.46 -8.81
CA ASN A 667 7.60 -22.75 -7.80
C ASN A 667 8.94 -22.08 -8.11
N TYR A 668 9.16 -21.67 -9.36
CA TYR A 668 10.39 -21.00 -9.80
C TYR A 668 10.11 -19.52 -9.98
N TRP A 669 10.56 -18.71 -9.02
CA TRP A 669 10.31 -17.27 -9.04
C TRP A 669 11.50 -16.46 -8.53
N TYR A 670 11.59 -15.22 -9.01
CA TYR A 670 12.59 -14.23 -8.60
C TYR A 670 11.89 -13.03 -7.97
N LYS A 671 12.25 -12.68 -6.74
CA LYS A 671 11.77 -11.44 -6.11
C LYS A 671 12.71 -10.29 -6.42
N VAL A 672 12.16 -9.23 -6.99
CA VAL A 672 12.91 -8.03 -7.36
C VAL A 672 12.43 -6.88 -6.48
N SER A 673 13.36 -6.18 -5.85
CA SER A 673 13.11 -4.97 -5.07
C SER A 673 14.10 -3.89 -5.51
N LEU A 674 13.60 -2.74 -5.96
CA LEU A 674 14.42 -1.63 -6.45
C LEU A 674 14.08 -0.35 -5.67
N PHE A 675 15.04 0.58 -5.61
CA PHE A 675 14.85 1.93 -5.07
C PHE A 675 14.10 2.85 -6.04
N HIS A 676 12.99 2.35 -6.57
CA HIS A 676 12.04 3.10 -7.38
C HIS A 676 10.70 3.18 -6.66
N PRO A 677 9.84 4.15 -7.01
CA PRO A 677 8.50 4.22 -6.44
C PRO A 677 7.66 2.96 -6.74
N GLU A 678 6.61 2.77 -5.95
CA GLU A 678 5.69 1.64 -6.06
C GLU A 678 5.12 1.49 -7.49
N ILE A 679 5.06 0.24 -7.97
CA ILE A 679 4.43 -0.11 -9.24
C ILE A 679 2.91 0.10 -9.14
N SER A 680 2.34 0.88 -10.05
CA SER A 680 0.88 1.10 -10.14
C SER A 680 0.22 0.28 -11.23
N LYS A 681 0.90 0.13 -12.38
CA LYS A 681 0.47 -0.70 -13.52
C LYS A 681 1.70 -1.39 -14.10
N LEU A 682 1.49 -2.57 -14.68
CA LEU A 682 2.55 -3.36 -15.31
C LEU A 682 2.05 -3.99 -16.60
N ALA A 683 2.97 -4.20 -17.53
CA ALA A 683 2.74 -4.91 -18.78
C ALA A 683 4.04 -5.59 -19.21
N ILE A 684 3.94 -6.77 -19.81
CA ILE A 684 5.09 -7.49 -20.36
C ILE A 684 4.98 -7.46 -21.88
N SER A 685 6.09 -7.26 -22.57
CA SER A 685 6.12 -7.32 -24.03
C SER A 685 5.69 -8.72 -24.52
N PRO A 686 5.03 -8.85 -25.69
CA PRO A 686 4.54 -10.14 -26.19
C PRO A 686 5.65 -11.21 -26.39
N ASP A 687 6.89 -10.78 -26.59
CA ASP A 687 8.06 -11.66 -26.72
C ASP A 687 8.72 -12.01 -25.36
N SER A 688 8.10 -11.60 -24.25
CA SER A 688 8.54 -11.85 -22.88
C SER A 688 9.91 -11.24 -22.51
N LYS A 689 10.39 -10.23 -23.24
CA LYS A 689 11.73 -9.64 -23.04
C LYS A 689 11.77 -8.35 -22.24
N ALA A 690 10.68 -7.59 -22.19
CA ALA A 690 10.65 -6.30 -21.51
C ALA A 690 9.46 -6.20 -20.55
N LEU A 691 9.70 -5.60 -19.38
CA LEU A 691 8.67 -5.20 -18.44
C LEU A 691 8.52 -3.68 -18.49
N ALA A 692 7.31 -3.21 -18.80
CA ALA A 692 6.95 -1.82 -18.65
C ALA A 692 6.12 -1.65 -17.38
N CYS A 693 6.35 -0.56 -16.66
CA CYS A 693 5.63 -0.19 -15.45
C CYS A 693 5.25 1.29 -15.45
N VAL A 694 4.09 1.60 -14.90
CA VAL A 694 3.76 2.95 -14.43
C VAL A 694 4.09 3.00 -12.94
N LEU A 695 4.96 3.90 -12.54
CA LEU A 695 5.36 4.08 -11.15
C LEU A 695 4.63 5.28 -10.53
N ARG A 696 4.28 5.15 -9.25
CA ARG A 696 3.60 6.21 -8.49
C ARG A 696 4.61 7.13 -7.83
N ASP A 697 4.87 8.29 -8.42
CA ASP A 697 5.73 9.30 -7.78
C ASP A 697 5.01 9.89 -6.56
N LYS A 698 5.72 10.00 -5.44
CA LYS A 698 5.19 10.56 -4.17
C LYS A 698 5.75 11.96 -3.85
N GLU A 699 6.42 12.61 -4.81
CA GLU A 699 7.01 13.94 -4.60
C GLU A 699 5.93 15.04 -4.42
N GLU A 700 6.25 16.06 -3.62
CA GLU A 700 5.29 17.08 -3.16
C GLU A 700 4.61 17.85 -4.30
N GLY A 701 3.27 17.99 -4.21
CA GLY A 701 2.50 18.99 -4.94
C GLY A 701 2.05 18.64 -6.35
N GLU A 702 2.76 17.73 -7.03
CA GLU A 702 2.37 17.20 -8.34
C GLU A 702 2.18 15.69 -8.25
N ASN A 703 0.92 15.25 -8.26
CA ASN A 703 0.53 13.85 -8.22
C ASN A 703 0.83 13.19 -9.58
N LYS A 704 2.07 13.27 -10.06
CA LYS A 704 2.53 12.76 -11.36
C LYS A 704 2.90 11.28 -11.25
N SER A 705 3.10 10.66 -12.39
CA SER A 705 3.61 9.29 -12.47
C SER A 705 4.80 9.24 -13.39
N SER A 706 5.56 8.16 -13.35
CA SER A 706 6.71 7.96 -14.21
C SER A 706 6.59 6.64 -14.96
N LEU A 707 7.12 6.61 -16.18
CA LEU A 707 7.21 5.40 -16.98
C LEU A 707 8.57 4.75 -16.80
N PHE A 708 8.53 3.44 -16.63
CA PHE A 708 9.69 2.61 -16.39
C PHE A 708 9.67 1.42 -17.34
N LEU A 709 10.80 1.13 -18.00
CA LEU A 709 10.95 0.02 -18.93
C LEU A 709 12.29 -0.68 -18.67
N ALA A 710 12.22 -1.91 -18.20
CA ALA A 710 13.39 -2.72 -17.86
C ALA A 710 13.43 -4.03 -18.67
N PRO A 711 14.62 -4.48 -19.13
CA PRO A 711 14.79 -5.81 -19.67
C PRO A 711 14.52 -6.89 -18.63
N MET A 712 13.73 -7.91 -18.99
CA MET A 712 13.40 -9.03 -18.10
C MET A 712 14.65 -9.79 -17.63
N SER A 713 15.66 -9.93 -18.50
CA SER A 713 16.92 -10.60 -18.16
C SER A 713 17.68 -9.90 -17.02
N GLU A 714 17.66 -8.57 -16.99
CA GLU A 714 18.33 -7.78 -15.94
C GLU A 714 17.56 -7.87 -14.62
N LEU A 715 16.22 -7.78 -14.65
CA LEU A 715 15.40 -7.95 -13.45
C LEU A 715 15.59 -9.34 -12.83
N ILE A 716 15.62 -10.39 -13.65
CA ILE A 716 15.88 -11.76 -13.19
C ILE A 716 17.29 -11.87 -12.60
N ARG A 717 18.30 -11.26 -13.22
CA ARG A 717 19.68 -11.24 -12.69
C ARG A 717 19.74 -10.59 -11.31
N ILE A 718 19.02 -9.48 -11.10
CA ILE A 718 18.91 -8.81 -9.79
C ILE A 718 18.21 -9.72 -8.78
N GLY A 719 17.09 -10.32 -9.16
CA GLY A 719 16.33 -11.21 -8.27
C GLY A 719 17.14 -12.45 -7.83
N LYS A 720 17.93 -13.05 -8.74
CA LYS A 720 18.83 -14.17 -8.42
C LYS A 720 19.84 -13.81 -7.33
N LYS A 721 20.54 -12.68 -7.50
CA LYS A 721 21.53 -12.21 -6.51
C LYS A 721 20.94 -11.97 -5.13
N LEU A 722 19.67 -11.56 -5.05
CA LEU A 722 18.98 -11.30 -3.79
C LEU A 722 18.45 -12.58 -3.11
N GLN A 723 18.34 -13.69 -3.84
CA GLN A 723 17.83 -14.98 -3.35
C GLN A 723 18.95 -15.97 -3.00
N GLU A 724 20.18 -15.76 -3.47
CA GLU A 724 21.32 -16.58 -3.07
C GLU A 724 21.60 -16.36 -1.57
N PRO A 725 21.77 -17.45 -0.77
CA PRO A 725 22.25 -17.30 0.60
C PRO A 725 23.62 -16.60 0.56
N PRO A 726 23.99 -15.81 1.58
CA PRO A 726 25.31 -15.20 1.63
C PRO A 726 26.34 -16.32 1.56
N ILE A 727 26.97 -16.48 0.40
CA ILE A 727 28.05 -17.43 0.23
C ILE A 727 29.21 -16.87 1.05
N ASP A 728 29.78 -17.71 1.93
CA ASP A 728 31.10 -17.47 2.51
C ASP A 728 32.10 -17.33 1.36
N GLU A 729 32.29 -16.12 0.83
CA GLU A 729 33.18 -15.89 -0.31
C GLU A 729 34.35 -14.98 0.06
N THR A 730 35.40 -15.68 0.48
CA THR A 730 36.74 -15.46 -0.06
C THR A 730 36.74 -15.68 -1.58
N SER A 731 36.22 -14.72 -2.33
CA SER A 731 36.72 -14.43 -3.68
C SER A 731 36.15 -13.11 -4.16
N SER A 732 37.01 -12.11 -4.15
CA SER A 732 36.81 -10.81 -4.78
C SER A 732 36.49 -10.94 -6.26
N SER A 733 35.31 -10.50 -6.68
CA SER A 733 35.16 -9.88 -8.00
C SER A 733 34.31 -8.62 -7.89
N GLU A 734 34.81 -7.59 -8.53
CA GLU A 734 34.44 -6.19 -8.44
C GLU A 734 32.96 -5.98 -8.80
N LEU A 735 32.14 -5.61 -7.82
CA LEU A 735 30.97 -4.79 -8.05
C LEU A 735 31.34 -3.39 -7.60
N SER A 736 31.70 -2.56 -8.58
CA SER A 736 31.52 -1.13 -8.48
C SER A 736 30.10 -0.88 -7.97
N SER A 737 30.01 -0.45 -6.71
CA SER A 737 28.88 0.32 -6.19
C SER A 737 28.77 1.55 -7.08
N GLY A 738 27.98 1.41 -8.14
CA GLY A 738 27.61 2.50 -9.03
C GLY A 738 26.82 3.51 -8.22
N ASP A 739 27.55 4.50 -7.72
CA ASP A 739 27.07 5.82 -7.40
C ASP A 739 26.08 6.28 -8.48
N SER A 740 24.81 6.36 -8.13
CA SER A 740 23.83 7.05 -8.97
C SER A 740 23.08 8.06 -8.11
N ARG A 741 23.83 8.98 -7.51
CA ARG A 741 23.36 10.36 -7.41
C ARG A 741 24.28 11.26 -8.24
N MET A 742 23.65 11.84 -9.26
CA MET A 742 24.16 12.88 -10.16
C MET A 742 24.85 12.40 -11.45
N SER A 743 24.13 11.58 -12.21
CA SER A 743 24.15 11.59 -13.69
C SER A 743 22.69 11.56 -14.17
N ASN A 744 22.32 12.50 -15.04
CA ASN A 744 20.97 12.74 -15.52
C ASN A 744 20.49 11.62 -16.48
N SER A 745 20.03 10.50 -15.94
CA SER A 745 18.91 9.67 -16.43
C SER A 745 19.07 8.24 -15.90
N ASP A 746 18.14 7.78 -15.05
CA ASP A 746 17.93 6.34 -14.85
C ASP A 746 17.71 5.69 -16.24
N PRO A 747 18.53 4.70 -16.66
CA PRO A 747 18.47 4.14 -18.00
C PRO A 747 17.14 3.44 -18.31
N TRP A 748 16.40 3.04 -17.26
CA TRP A 748 15.09 2.40 -17.36
C TRP A 748 13.94 3.40 -17.29
N SER A 749 14.20 4.65 -16.91
CA SER A 749 13.17 5.69 -16.92
C SER A 749 12.89 6.17 -18.35
N LEU A 750 11.61 6.20 -18.71
CA LEU A 750 11.12 6.77 -19.97
C LEU A 750 10.58 8.20 -19.80
N GLY A 751 10.62 8.75 -18.58
CA GLY A 751 10.17 10.11 -18.26
C GLY A 751 8.94 10.17 -17.36
N LYS A 752 8.60 11.39 -16.92
CA LYS A 752 7.41 11.68 -16.13
C LYS A 752 6.19 11.87 -17.04
N LEU A 753 5.04 11.41 -16.58
CA LEU A 753 3.72 11.63 -17.14
C LEU A 753 3.05 12.80 -16.43
N ASP A 754 2.23 13.54 -17.17
CA ASP A 754 1.46 14.67 -16.63
C ASP A 754 0.26 14.22 -15.75
N TRP A 755 -0.03 12.91 -15.72
CA TRP A 755 -1.18 12.34 -15.03
C TRP A 755 -0.78 11.50 -13.82
N PRO A 756 -1.63 11.46 -12.77
CA PRO A 756 -1.49 10.50 -11.68
C PRO A 756 -1.57 9.06 -12.15
N ALA A 757 -0.77 8.18 -11.55
CA ALA A 757 -0.79 6.76 -11.86
C ALA A 757 -2.19 6.12 -11.66
N THR A 758 -2.95 6.63 -10.69
CA THR A 758 -4.33 6.19 -10.38
C THR A 758 -5.34 6.49 -11.50
N ASN A 759 -5.03 7.45 -12.38
CA ASN A 759 -5.90 7.80 -13.50
C ASN A 759 -5.64 6.94 -14.73
N ILE A 760 -4.54 6.20 -14.79
CA ILE A 760 -4.24 5.30 -15.91
C ILE A 760 -5.06 4.02 -15.72
N THR A 761 -6.13 3.88 -16.52
CA THR A 761 -7.09 2.77 -16.42
C THR A 761 -6.70 1.58 -17.28
N HIS A 762 -5.97 1.82 -18.37
CA HIS A 762 -5.47 0.78 -19.26
C HIS A 762 -4.00 1.02 -19.55
N PHE A 763 -3.20 -0.05 -19.56
CA PHE A 763 -1.77 -0.03 -19.86
C PHE A 763 -1.37 -1.37 -20.46
N SER A 764 -0.98 -1.38 -21.73
CA SER A 764 -0.69 -2.63 -22.45
C SER A 764 0.30 -2.41 -23.59
N PHE A 765 1.00 -3.48 -23.94
CA PHE A 765 1.72 -3.57 -25.21
C PHE A 765 0.76 -3.98 -26.32
N SER A 766 0.82 -3.30 -27.46
CA SER A 766 0.17 -3.76 -28.70
C SER A 766 1.11 -4.66 -29.50
N THR A 767 2.38 -4.27 -29.56
CA THR A 767 3.49 -5.00 -30.19
C THR A 767 4.71 -4.94 -29.28
N THR A 768 5.86 -5.47 -29.69
CA THR A 768 7.12 -5.34 -28.92
C THR A 768 7.64 -3.90 -28.85
N GLU A 769 7.10 -2.98 -29.66
CA GLU A 769 7.61 -1.62 -29.84
C GLU A 769 6.59 -0.53 -29.48
N GLU A 770 5.35 -0.91 -29.14
CA GLU A 770 4.24 0.03 -28.97
C GLU A 770 3.50 -0.21 -27.65
N ILE A 771 3.36 0.85 -26.86
CA ILE A 771 2.60 0.84 -25.61
C ILE A 771 1.43 1.84 -25.72
N TYR A 772 0.25 1.41 -25.27
CA TYR A 772 -0.93 2.26 -25.17
C TYR A 772 -1.33 2.47 -23.71
N MET A 773 -1.74 3.70 -23.39
CA MET A 773 -2.31 4.08 -22.10
C MET A 773 -3.65 4.77 -22.31
N VAL A 774 -4.61 4.49 -21.44
CA VAL A 774 -5.87 5.26 -21.37
C VAL A 774 -5.94 5.96 -20.03
N VAL A 775 -6.15 7.27 -20.07
CA VAL A 775 -6.26 8.11 -18.88
C VAL A 775 -7.73 8.45 -18.62
N ARG A 776 -8.17 8.26 -17.38
CA ARG A 776 -9.47 8.68 -16.88
C ARG A 776 -9.57 10.21 -16.89
N PRO A 777 -10.68 10.80 -17.39
CA PRO A 777 -10.92 12.24 -17.32
C PRO A 777 -10.83 12.75 -15.87
N GLU A 778 -10.04 13.81 -15.62
CA GLU A 778 -10.09 14.54 -14.36
C GLU A 778 -11.20 15.60 -14.39
N LEU A 779 -12.13 15.52 -13.44
CA LEU A 779 -13.09 16.59 -13.17
C LEU A 779 -12.41 17.64 -12.29
N THR A 780 -11.79 18.66 -12.89
CA THR A 780 -11.32 19.80 -12.10
C THR A 780 -12.41 20.87 -12.00
N VAL A 781 -12.48 21.57 -10.86
CA VAL A 781 -13.40 22.69 -10.58
C VAL A 781 -13.30 23.81 -11.65
N ARG A 782 -12.22 23.84 -12.45
CA ARG A 782 -11.92 24.88 -13.45
C ARG A 782 -12.03 24.43 -14.91
N SER A 783 -12.17 23.13 -15.21
CA SER A 783 -12.37 22.64 -16.58
C SER A 783 -13.65 21.83 -16.69
N ILE A 784 -14.70 22.44 -17.24
CA ILE A 784 -16.00 21.80 -17.53
C ILE A 784 -15.87 20.81 -18.72
N GLU A 785 -14.72 20.76 -19.39
CA GLU A 785 -14.49 19.87 -20.53
C GLU A 785 -14.14 18.45 -20.09
N HIS A 786 -15.03 17.52 -20.43
CA HIS A 786 -14.82 16.09 -20.29
C HIS A 786 -13.93 15.59 -21.44
N ARG A 787 -12.65 15.35 -21.17
CA ARG A 787 -11.66 14.85 -22.14
C ARG A 787 -11.16 13.46 -21.76
N ILE A 788 -11.18 12.53 -22.72
CA ILE A 788 -10.51 11.23 -22.59
C ILE A 788 -9.18 11.33 -23.31
N SER A 789 -8.07 11.09 -22.61
CA SER A 789 -6.73 11.12 -23.21
C SER A 789 -6.22 9.69 -23.40
N ILE A 790 -5.88 9.35 -24.64
CA ILE A 790 -5.23 8.10 -25.02
C ILE A 790 -3.79 8.44 -25.38
N LEU A 791 -2.83 7.74 -24.77
CA LEU A 791 -1.42 7.99 -25.02
C LEU A 791 -0.83 6.80 -25.77
N TYR A 792 -0.13 7.10 -26.86
CA TYR A 792 0.64 6.13 -27.63
C TYR A 792 2.13 6.40 -27.46
N LEU A 793 2.86 5.39 -27.01
CA LEU A 793 4.30 5.46 -26.82
C LEU A 793 5.00 4.54 -27.83
N ASN A 794 5.79 5.16 -28.70
CA ASN A 794 6.66 4.46 -29.62
C ASN A 794 8.02 4.23 -28.96
N LEU A 795 8.35 2.98 -28.63
CA LEU A 795 9.56 2.64 -27.87
C LEU A 795 10.87 2.91 -28.63
N PRO A 796 11.01 2.62 -29.93
CA PRO A 796 12.22 2.93 -30.68
C PRO A 796 12.58 4.42 -30.67
N THR A 797 11.58 5.30 -30.77
CA THR A 797 11.78 6.75 -30.76
C THR A 797 11.67 7.39 -29.38
N ARG A 798 11.16 6.65 -28.38
CA ARG A 798 10.79 7.13 -27.03
C ARG A 798 9.86 8.36 -27.06
N LYS A 799 9.03 8.48 -28.10
CA LYS A 799 8.07 9.59 -28.24
C LYS A 799 6.68 9.19 -27.78
N LEU A 800 6.08 10.04 -26.96
CA LEU A 800 4.71 9.92 -26.46
C LEU A 800 3.79 10.86 -27.26
N TYR A 801 2.70 10.30 -27.81
CA TYR A 801 1.72 11.03 -28.59
C TYR A 801 0.35 10.96 -27.90
N PRO A 802 -0.23 12.09 -27.45
CA PRO A 802 -1.56 12.12 -26.87
C PRO A 802 -2.65 12.30 -27.94
N LEU A 803 -3.75 11.57 -27.78
CA LEU A 803 -5.00 11.75 -28.49
C LEU A 803 -6.11 12.09 -27.49
N ASP A 804 -6.65 13.31 -27.60
CA ASP A 804 -7.79 13.77 -26.80
C ASP A 804 -9.11 13.59 -27.57
N ILE A 805 -10.03 12.81 -27.00
CA ILE A 805 -11.41 12.67 -27.50
C ILE A 805 -12.32 13.59 -26.68
N ARG A 806 -12.91 14.60 -27.34
CA ARG A 806 -13.81 15.59 -26.72
C ARG A 806 -15.26 15.13 -26.77
N SER A 807 -15.99 15.31 -25.67
CA SER A 807 -17.43 15.06 -25.62
C SER A 807 -18.22 16.32 -25.96
N LEU A 808 -18.82 16.39 -27.16
CA LEU A 808 -19.72 17.48 -27.56
C LEU A 808 -21.08 17.32 -26.82
N LEU A 809 -21.35 18.24 -25.89
CA LEU A 809 -22.63 18.64 -25.24
C LEU A 809 -23.83 17.65 -25.21
N ASP A 810 -24.25 17.22 -24.01
CA ASP A 810 -25.53 17.54 -23.33
C ASP A 810 -25.79 16.63 -22.09
N THR A 811 -26.12 17.26 -20.96
CA THR A 811 -26.80 16.76 -19.74
C THR A 811 -26.29 15.53 -18.91
N ASN A 812 -25.84 15.84 -17.69
CA ASN A 812 -26.18 15.21 -16.39
C ASN A 812 -25.90 13.74 -16.02
N ILE A 813 -25.18 12.93 -16.81
CA ILE A 813 -24.70 11.62 -16.33
C ILE A 813 -23.19 11.49 -16.56
N ALA A 814 -22.42 11.76 -15.51
CA ALA A 814 -20.94 11.72 -15.49
C ALA A 814 -20.34 10.30 -15.45
N ALA A 815 -21.15 9.24 -15.62
CA ALA A 815 -20.70 7.85 -15.58
C ALA A 815 -20.66 7.25 -17.01
N ALA A 816 -19.48 6.79 -17.41
CA ALA A 816 -19.12 6.14 -18.69
C ALA A 816 -18.85 7.08 -19.89
N LEU A 817 -17.90 8.01 -19.74
CA LEU A 817 -17.29 8.68 -20.90
C LEU A 817 -16.39 7.73 -21.69
N PHE A 818 -15.51 6.96 -21.06
CA PHE A 818 -14.75 5.91 -21.73
C PHE A 818 -15.37 4.55 -21.42
N THR A 819 -15.48 3.67 -22.42
CA THR A 819 -16.01 2.32 -22.22
C THR A 819 -14.97 1.26 -22.53
N THR A 820 -14.35 1.30 -23.71
CA THR A 820 -13.36 0.30 -24.12
C THR A 820 -12.47 0.82 -25.25
N PHE A 821 -11.32 0.17 -25.43
CA PHE A 821 -10.25 0.51 -26.33
C PHE A 821 -9.71 -0.78 -26.96
N ALA A 822 -9.39 -0.76 -28.26
CA ALA A 822 -8.65 -1.81 -28.92
C ALA A 822 -7.69 -1.22 -29.98
N PRO A 823 -6.38 -1.54 -29.93
CA PRO A 823 -5.45 -1.15 -30.98
C PRO A 823 -5.63 -2.02 -32.22
N PHE A 824 -5.39 -1.45 -33.40
CA PHE A 824 -5.30 -2.20 -34.64
C PHE A 824 -4.02 -3.05 -34.64
N ARG A 825 -4.08 -4.24 -35.23
CA ARG A 825 -2.98 -5.20 -35.20
C ARG A 825 -1.95 -4.98 -36.30
N GLN A 826 -2.40 -4.48 -37.45
CA GLN A 826 -1.57 -4.26 -38.64
C GLN A 826 -1.32 -2.77 -38.92
N GLN A 827 -2.14 -1.89 -38.36
CA GLN A 827 -2.03 -0.44 -38.54
C GLN A 827 -1.40 0.20 -37.30
N ALA A 828 -0.13 0.60 -37.42
CA ALA A 828 0.60 1.28 -36.34
C ALA A 828 -0.11 2.56 -35.89
N ALA A 829 -0.03 2.84 -34.58
CA ALA A 829 -0.67 4.00 -33.93
C ALA A 829 -2.18 4.18 -34.17
N THR A 830 -2.89 3.18 -34.71
CA THR A 830 -4.32 3.27 -35.01
C THR A 830 -5.12 2.49 -33.97
N CYS A 831 -6.20 3.09 -33.46
CA CYS A 831 -7.04 2.47 -32.44
C CYS A 831 -8.52 2.72 -32.65
N ALA A 832 -9.33 1.77 -32.13
CA ALA A 832 -10.77 1.89 -31.98
C ALA A 832 -11.12 2.15 -30.51
N VAL A 833 -12.03 3.10 -30.27
CA VAL A 833 -12.45 3.53 -28.93
C VAL A 833 -13.95 3.59 -28.88
N VAL A 834 -14.56 3.04 -27.83
CA VAL A 834 -15.98 3.24 -27.55
C VAL A 834 -16.16 4.16 -26.36
N THR A 835 -16.98 5.19 -26.55
CA THR A 835 -17.46 6.09 -25.49
C THR A 835 -18.97 5.91 -25.29
N ARG A 836 -19.43 6.08 -24.04
CA ARG A 836 -20.85 5.97 -23.66
C ARG A 836 -21.52 4.68 -24.15
N GLU A 837 -20.74 3.60 -24.27
CA GLU A 837 -21.14 2.27 -24.76
C GLU A 837 -21.69 2.24 -26.20
N LYS A 838 -21.74 3.37 -26.90
CA LYS A 838 -22.51 3.52 -28.15
C LYS A 838 -21.81 4.33 -29.23
N GLN A 839 -20.76 5.06 -28.91
CA GLN A 839 -20.06 5.91 -29.88
C GLN A 839 -18.68 5.32 -30.15
N LEU A 840 -18.47 4.88 -31.39
CA LEU A 840 -17.22 4.32 -31.89
C LEU A 840 -16.39 5.43 -32.55
N TYR A 841 -15.13 5.54 -32.13
CA TYR A 841 -14.12 6.42 -32.72
C TYR A 841 -12.99 5.55 -33.26
N ILE A 842 -12.58 5.77 -34.51
CA ILE A 842 -11.39 5.14 -35.09
C ILE A 842 -10.47 6.25 -35.57
N ARG A 843 -9.21 6.23 -35.12
CA ARG A 843 -8.24 7.28 -35.45
C ARG A 843 -6.80 6.78 -35.36
N ASN A 844 -5.95 7.30 -36.23
CA ASN A 844 -4.50 7.22 -36.07
C ASN A 844 -4.01 8.36 -35.17
N ILE A 845 -3.28 8.02 -34.10
CA ILE A 845 -2.87 8.96 -33.05
C ILE A 845 -1.76 9.91 -33.51
N ILE A 846 -0.93 9.49 -34.47
CA ILE A 846 0.17 10.32 -35.00
C ILE A 846 -0.34 11.25 -36.11
N GLU A 847 -1.43 10.88 -36.78
CA GLU A 847 -1.98 11.64 -37.89
C GLU A 847 -2.70 12.91 -37.41
N ASN A 848 -2.16 14.06 -37.80
CA ASN A 848 -2.64 15.37 -37.35
C ASN A 848 -3.91 15.84 -38.07
N ASP A 849 -4.39 15.14 -39.10
CA ASP A 849 -5.58 15.53 -39.86
C ASP A 849 -6.87 15.14 -39.10
N PRO A 850 -7.68 16.11 -38.62
CA PRO A 850 -8.93 15.82 -37.94
C PRO A 850 -9.97 15.16 -38.84
N SER A 851 -9.87 15.33 -40.17
CA SER A 851 -10.82 14.77 -41.15
C SER A 851 -10.63 13.28 -41.41
N ALA A 852 -9.51 12.71 -40.96
CA ALA A 852 -9.24 11.27 -41.01
C ALA A 852 -9.89 10.49 -39.84
N ALA A 853 -10.47 11.18 -38.85
CA ALA A 853 -11.13 10.54 -37.73
C ALA A 853 -12.52 10.03 -38.12
N ILE A 854 -12.83 8.78 -37.78
CA ILE A 854 -14.14 8.19 -38.04
C ILE A 854 -14.94 8.16 -36.75
N GLU A 855 -16.08 8.86 -36.71
CA GLU A 855 -17.02 8.82 -35.59
C GLU A 855 -18.36 8.18 -36.01
N LYS A 856 -18.77 7.14 -35.29
CA LYS A 856 -19.98 6.36 -35.63
C LYS A 856 -20.78 5.94 -34.41
N LYS A 857 -22.10 6.11 -34.51
CA LYS A 857 -23.04 5.59 -33.50
C LYS A 857 -23.36 4.11 -33.76
N ILE A 858 -23.10 3.28 -32.76
CA ILE A 858 -23.49 1.88 -32.68
C ILE A 858 -24.99 1.82 -32.38
N LYS A 859 -25.79 1.32 -33.32
CA LYS A 859 -27.24 1.23 -33.18
C LYS A 859 -27.63 -0.02 -32.40
N ASN A 860 -28.69 0.07 -31.59
CA ASN A 860 -29.36 -1.03 -30.88
C ASN A 860 -28.54 -1.75 -29.78
N TYR A 861 -27.22 -1.67 -29.77
CA TYR A 861 -26.36 -2.35 -28.80
C TYR A 861 -25.61 -1.37 -27.89
N ARG A 862 -25.22 -1.87 -26.72
CA ARG A 862 -24.27 -1.26 -25.79
C ARG A 862 -23.02 -2.14 -25.76
N VAL A 863 -21.88 -1.59 -26.18
CA VAL A 863 -20.61 -2.32 -26.26
C VAL A 863 -19.79 -2.07 -25.01
N LEU A 864 -19.26 -3.14 -24.41
CA LEU A 864 -18.45 -3.11 -23.18
C LEU A 864 -16.97 -3.42 -23.41
N ARG A 865 -16.67 -4.23 -24.43
CA ARG A 865 -15.29 -4.58 -24.83
C ARG A 865 -15.16 -4.67 -26.34
N LEU A 866 -13.98 -4.30 -26.85
CA LEU A 866 -13.60 -4.40 -28.26
C LEU A 866 -12.41 -5.34 -28.44
N ILE A 867 -12.43 -6.10 -29.52
CA ILE A 867 -11.35 -6.97 -29.95
C ILE A 867 -11.14 -6.78 -31.44
N MET A 868 -9.96 -6.31 -31.85
CA MET A 868 -9.61 -6.23 -33.27
C MET A 868 -9.32 -7.64 -33.82
N GLY A 869 -9.95 -7.97 -34.95
CA GLY A 869 -9.71 -9.22 -35.67
C GLY A 869 -8.29 -9.29 -36.24
N TRP A 870 -7.81 -10.50 -36.56
CA TRP A 870 -6.42 -10.73 -36.99
C TRP A 870 -5.93 -9.91 -38.20
N ARG A 871 -6.85 -9.50 -39.08
CA ARG A 871 -6.55 -8.72 -40.29
C ARG A 871 -7.08 -7.29 -40.25
N ASP A 872 -7.55 -6.81 -39.10
CA ASP A 872 -8.21 -5.51 -38.94
C ASP A 872 -9.41 -5.28 -39.89
N GLU A 873 -9.99 -6.36 -40.44
CA GLU A 873 -11.15 -6.29 -41.35
C GLU A 873 -12.50 -6.25 -40.59
N LYS A 874 -12.50 -6.75 -39.36
CA LYS A 874 -13.68 -6.89 -38.50
C LYS A 874 -13.32 -6.54 -37.06
N ILE A 875 -14.30 -6.03 -36.32
CA ILE A 875 -14.22 -5.77 -34.89
C ILE A 875 -15.13 -6.77 -34.20
N LEU A 876 -14.60 -7.60 -33.31
CA LEU A 876 -15.43 -8.37 -32.38
C LEU A 876 -15.69 -7.52 -31.14
N ALA A 877 -16.86 -7.66 -30.54
CA ALA A 877 -17.23 -6.89 -29.36
C ALA A 877 -18.03 -7.74 -28.38
N LEU A 878 -17.82 -7.52 -27.09
CA LEU A 878 -18.75 -8.03 -26.07
C LEU A 878 -19.71 -6.89 -25.71
N GLY A 879 -21.01 -7.17 -25.79
CA GLY A 879 -22.03 -6.16 -25.57
C GLY A 879 -23.41 -6.74 -25.33
N THR A 880 -24.36 -5.86 -25.08
CA THR A 880 -25.76 -6.22 -24.80
C THR A 880 -26.73 -5.41 -25.66
N PRO A 881 -27.85 -5.99 -26.12
CA PRO A 881 -28.94 -5.20 -26.68
C PRO A 881 -29.39 -4.12 -25.69
N SER A 882 -29.76 -2.94 -26.19
CA SER A 882 -30.04 -1.75 -25.35
C SER A 882 -31.14 -1.96 -24.29
N ALA A 883 -32.05 -2.92 -24.49
CA ALA A 883 -33.16 -3.25 -23.59
C ALA A 883 -32.99 -4.62 -22.89
N SER A 884 -31.80 -5.22 -22.95
CA SER A 884 -31.49 -6.53 -22.39
C SER A 884 -30.34 -6.42 -21.37
N HIS A 885 -30.27 -7.41 -20.49
CA HIS A 885 -29.12 -7.66 -19.61
C HIS A 885 -28.28 -8.85 -20.09
N LYS A 886 -28.70 -9.52 -21.17
CA LYS A 886 -27.97 -10.66 -21.73
C LYS A 886 -26.72 -10.19 -22.45
N MET A 887 -25.60 -10.83 -22.17
CA MET A 887 -24.33 -10.59 -22.84
C MET A 887 -24.20 -11.42 -24.12
N PHE A 888 -23.67 -10.80 -25.16
CA PHE A 888 -23.43 -11.41 -26.46
C PHE A 888 -22.01 -11.09 -26.95
N LEU A 889 -21.43 -12.06 -27.65
CA LEU A 889 -20.36 -11.78 -28.59
C LEU A 889 -20.98 -11.24 -29.87
N LEU A 890 -20.48 -10.10 -30.35
CA LEU A 890 -20.95 -9.35 -31.50
C LEU A 890 -19.83 -9.26 -32.54
N GLU A 891 -20.19 -9.24 -33.82
CA GLU A 891 -19.29 -8.91 -34.92
C GLU A 891 -19.72 -7.59 -35.55
N MET A 892 -18.77 -6.66 -35.71
CA MET A 892 -18.98 -5.33 -36.26
C MET A 892 -18.09 -5.11 -37.48
N THR A 893 -18.62 -4.38 -38.47
CA THR A 893 -17.81 -3.92 -39.60
C THR A 893 -16.88 -2.79 -39.20
N VAL A 894 -15.67 -2.76 -39.79
CA VAL A 894 -14.74 -1.64 -39.66
C VAL A 894 -15.12 -0.57 -40.70
N PRO A 895 -15.66 0.60 -40.31
CA PRO A 895 -15.91 1.68 -41.25
C PRO A 895 -14.57 2.23 -41.77
N ARG A 896 -14.46 2.48 -43.08
CA ARG A 896 -13.28 3.05 -43.74
C ARG A 896 -13.47 4.53 -44.10
N SER A 897 -14.72 5.01 -44.08
CA SER A 897 -15.06 6.42 -44.34
C SER A 897 -16.22 6.91 -43.47
N GLU A 898 -16.36 8.24 -43.39
CA GLU A 898 -17.54 8.93 -42.82
C GLU A 898 -18.87 8.56 -43.50
N ASN A 899 -18.87 7.95 -44.68
CA ASN A 899 -20.10 7.49 -45.34
C ASN A 899 -20.48 6.04 -44.98
N ASP A 900 -19.55 5.29 -44.39
CA ASP A 900 -19.79 3.88 -44.09
C ASP A 900 -20.67 3.72 -42.85
N SER A 901 -21.51 2.69 -42.85
CA SER A 901 -22.34 2.35 -41.69
C SER A 901 -21.73 1.18 -40.91
N VAL A 902 -21.84 1.24 -39.57
CA VAL A 902 -21.42 0.13 -38.69
C VAL A 902 -22.58 -0.85 -38.57
N SER A 903 -22.44 -2.03 -39.17
CA SER A 903 -23.40 -3.13 -39.00
C SER A 903 -22.95 -4.03 -37.85
N VAL A 904 -23.89 -4.45 -37.00
CA VAL A 904 -23.64 -5.33 -35.84
C VAL A 904 -24.37 -6.65 -36.07
N THR A 905 -23.66 -7.77 -35.98
CA THR A 905 -24.19 -9.13 -36.09
C THR A 905 -24.01 -9.84 -34.75
N GLU A 906 -25.09 -10.36 -34.17
CA GLU A 906 -25.00 -11.19 -32.96
C GLU A 906 -24.34 -12.51 -33.31
N LEU A 907 -23.23 -12.82 -32.64
CA LEU A 907 -22.55 -14.08 -32.84
C LEU A 907 -23.10 -15.18 -31.94
N THR A 908 -23.02 -15.02 -30.63
CA THR A 908 -23.56 -15.99 -29.67
C THR A 908 -23.83 -15.33 -28.33
N GLN A 909 -24.74 -15.90 -27.55
CA GLN A 909 -25.01 -15.44 -26.18
C GLN A 909 -23.98 -16.04 -25.22
N ILE A 910 -23.43 -15.23 -24.32
CA ILE A 910 -22.53 -15.70 -23.26
C ILE A 910 -23.38 -16.02 -22.02
N PRO A 911 -23.55 -17.30 -21.64
CA PRO A 911 -24.42 -17.67 -20.53
C PRO A 911 -23.81 -17.25 -19.19
N GLY A 912 -24.63 -16.67 -18.31
CA GLY A 912 -24.21 -16.31 -16.94
C GLY A 912 -23.38 -15.03 -16.81
N LEU A 913 -22.78 -14.53 -17.90
CA LEU A 913 -22.07 -13.25 -17.88
C LEU A 913 -23.07 -12.09 -17.89
N SER A 914 -22.93 -11.20 -16.92
CA SER A 914 -23.75 -10.00 -16.70
C SER A 914 -23.07 -8.74 -17.19
N TYR A 915 -23.87 -7.69 -17.39
CA TYR A 915 -23.39 -6.35 -17.73
C TYR A 915 -22.55 -5.71 -16.61
N ASP A 916 -22.79 -6.10 -15.35
CA ASP A 916 -22.08 -5.56 -14.17
C ASP A 916 -20.79 -6.34 -13.83
N ASP A 917 -20.47 -7.41 -14.55
CA ASP A 917 -19.30 -8.25 -14.27
C ASP A 917 -18.02 -7.63 -14.82
N GLU A 918 -16.90 -7.82 -14.11
CA GLU A 918 -15.58 -7.51 -14.65
C GLU A 918 -15.02 -8.70 -15.42
N PHE A 919 -14.51 -8.44 -16.62
CA PHE A 919 -13.91 -9.46 -17.46
C PHE A 919 -12.83 -8.89 -18.37
N ILE A 920 -11.98 -9.80 -18.80
CA ILE A 920 -10.96 -9.61 -19.84
C ILE A 920 -11.12 -10.67 -20.91
N GLU A 921 -10.79 -10.30 -22.14
CA GLU A 921 -10.98 -11.09 -23.33
C GLU A 921 -9.70 -11.17 -24.16
N MET A 922 -9.50 -12.31 -24.83
CA MET A 922 -8.41 -12.52 -25.76
C MET A 922 -8.89 -13.33 -26.97
N LEU A 923 -8.65 -12.82 -28.17
CA LEU A 923 -8.73 -13.59 -29.41
C LEU A 923 -7.54 -14.57 -29.47
N SER A 924 -7.80 -15.85 -29.70
CA SER A 924 -6.77 -16.88 -29.76
C SER A 924 -6.96 -17.78 -31.00
N ASP A 925 -5.86 -18.42 -31.40
CA ASP A 925 -5.79 -19.43 -32.46
C ASP A 925 -4.88 -20.56 -31.96
N GLU A 926 -5.48 -21.69 -31.58
CA GLU A 926 -4.76 -22.84 -31.05
C GLU A 926 -5.00 -24.03 -31.97
N SER A 927 -3.93 -24.57 -32.55
CA SER A 927 -4.00 -25.72 -33.47
C SER A 927 -4.95 -25.52 -34.66
N GLY A 928 -5.19 -24.28 -35.09
CA GLY A 928 -6.10 -23.93 -36.18
C GLY A 928 -7.56 -23.67 -35.74
N GLU A 929 -7.89 -23.87 -34.47
CA GLU A 929 -9.18 -23.46 -33.91
C GLU A 929 -9.13 -22.00 -33.45
N LYS A 930 -9.98 -21.16 -34.04
CA LYS A 930 -10.14 -19.75 -33.65
C LYS A 930 -11.22 -19.61 -32.61
N TYR A 931 -10.91 -18.93 -31.50
CA TYR A 931 -11.87 -18.71 -30.43
C TYR A 931 -11.61 -17.38 -29.71
N VAL A 932 -12.62 -16.91 -28.97
CA VAL A 932 -12.48 -15.83 -28.00
C VAL A 932 -12.48 -16.47 -26.61
N LEU A 933 -11.39 -16.28 -25.88
CA LEU A 933 -11.29 -16.65 -24.48
C LEU A 933 -11.72 -15.46 -23.62
N ILE A 934 -12.57 -15.70 -22.62
CA ILE A 934 -13.05 -14.67 -21.70
C ILE A 934 -12.81 -15.18 -20.28
N ALA A 935 -12.10 -14.40 -19.48
CA ALA A 935 -11.94 -14.63 -18.05
C ALA A 935 -12.77 -13.58 -17.31
N ALA A 936 -13.74 -14.04 -16.52
CA ALA A 936 -14.68 -13.18 -15.82
C ALA A 936 -14.63 -13.36 -14.31
N LEU A 937 -14.87 -12.28 -13.59
CA LEU A 937 -15.15 -12.21 -12.16
C LEU A 937 -16.67 -12.07 -11.99
N ALA A 938 -17.43 -13.13 -12.29
CA ALA A 938 -18.90 -13.06 -12.35
C ALA A 938 -19.56 -13.40 -11.01
N GLY A 939 -20.33 -12.45 -10.45
CA GLY A 939 -21.21 -12.67 -9.29
C GLY A 939 -20.61 -13.37 -8.05
N ALA A 940 -21.46 -13.72 -7.09
CA ALA A 940 -21.12 -13.98 -5.68
C ALA A 940 -20.30 -15.26 -5.35
N LYS A 941 -19.55 -15.84 -6.31
CA LYS A 941 -18.54 -16.94 -6.17
C LYS A 941 -18.22 -17.62 -7.51
N GLN A 942 -18.61 -17.06 -8.66
CA GLN A 942 -18.47 -17.72 -9.97
C GLN A 942 -17.47 -16.95 -10.84
N SER A 943 -16.19 -17.03 -10.50
CA SER A 943 -15.19 -16.67 -11.51
C SER A 943 -15.26 -17.71 -12.61
N THR A 944 -15.34 -17.29 -13.87
CA THR A 944 -15.69 -18.19 -14.96
C THR A 944 -14.78 -17.95 -16.14
N ILE A 945 -14.32 -19.05 -16.74
CA ILE A 945 -13.59 -19.05 -18.00
C ILE A 945 -14.57 -19.47 -19.09
N TYR A 946 -14.65 -18.69 -20.17
CA TYR A 946 -15.46 -19.00 -21.35
C TYR A 946 -14.54 -19.19 -22.56
N LYS A 947 -14.77 -20.25 -23.33
CA LYS A 947 -14.18 -20.41 -24.67
C LYS A 947 -15.31 -20.35 -25.70
N VAL A 948 -15.31 -19.28 -26.49
CA VAL A 948 -16.32 -19.02 -27.52
C VAL A 948 -15.73 -19.34 -28.87
N HIS A 949 -16.17 -20.44 -29.48
CA HIS A 949 -15.66 -20.87 -30.78
C HIS A 949 -16.13 -19.93 -31.90
N LEU A 950 -15.19 -19.48 -32.73
CA LEU A 950 -15.48 -18.65 -33.90
C LEU A 950 -15.69 -19.56 -35.13
N PRO A 951 -16.54 -19.16 -36.08
CA PRO A 951 -16.72 -19.93 -37.30
C PRO A 951 -15.39 -20.08 -38.06
N GLY A 952 -15.09 -21.31 -38.49
CA GLY A 952 -13.99 -21.60 -39.40
C GLY A 952 -14.13 -20.75 -40.67
N VAL A 953 -13.04 -20.09 -41.06
CA VAL A 953 -12.93 -19.40 -42.36
C VAL A 953 -12.76 -20.44 -43.45
#